data_AF-F6BA76-F1
#
_entry.id   AF-F6BA76-F1
#
_cell.length_a   1.000
_cell.length_b   1.000
_cell.length_c   1.000
_cell.angle_alpha   90.00
_cell.angle_beta   90.00
_cell.angle_gamma   90.00
#
_symmetry.space_group_name_H-M   'P 1'
#
loop_
_entity.id
_entity.type
_entity.pdbx_description
1 polymer ?
#
loop_
_entity_poly.entity_id
_entity_poly.type
_entity_poly.pdbx_seq_one_letter_code
_entity_poly.pdbx_strand_id
1 'polypeptide(L)'
;MEIKIKSKKIFKTKLFLRETKVYFNKVFIKLFEKYRLKPAKGGKAFEEKVRIGEIGGVDLPDMSYPMHVLNGIIPSLKVLENKWLNKGLINEDNEDDDIKMLLKCLLVAFTFHDINKLHNEIDLKTSVEKYFEEDLKDLEIELNEEEKEIVKYLVLATEERTRFVIPDDKLPTRRGLNRLIKDDLIEIIHLADSISIPIGNYNDLLKIWRKLRDYADVNVFYFDEIPYEVLARFIVERLRESVDCYVISPRGFIYEGDLEINEDYLIKSFEEFLYRNIEKMVEIDRQKAQLDIFRFIDITEENILKLIEKMVNYFGFEYFYKDISQNKEIKDIFTKKFEEFDEKEAKTFVILKFLLQITENESRKKDVKKLKSKFNDKYFKIDENFDLDEDFVEKIKNSKDTGLKNYLKLYIATKKEFDEKEILNDLITLLNENYGGSEKADLKEIIDELLGYAYLNGKKIRGIKFGDIGSKKNMCSLCGKETKTVAIANLCFGFKPRGFTNRTIVSLSNTQKNICSVCLTEITFRKLIFGKKENVQAVYIDAYDYFVPLMDEKLTEYIESVGKNLENLMNDAKSFISAIYGFNVKKEEELFPFLMSFVDISKQIEFIRFYKKILDFVYETGFKIYLTYPFNPDKAKRETIIFDYAPKSFKKLGWDKVRIDEIEKIRNEFELLWKLGYTLRRGSKSDNVVVSLFNDYADNPMAFYFYLFKLDYPHSFAEKYNLNLINQRIGVEKMNIIEKLADIASDIEWAKGSASSKTSMIRESLEVLKTGVKRGYGDEEVKSMMAGMLYRKYPYPSKKEKIEEFCKVVYDELFKKLWNSKLPSKKELRYWIYAFAFHYDVKSKEKRNSKTNKEDTQ
;
A
#
# COMPACT_ATOMS: atom_id res chain seq x y z
N MET A 1 5.26 -18.35 -9.84
CA MET A 1 5.50 -19.16 -8.61
C MET A 1 4.13 -19.59 -8.17
N GLU A 2 3.79 -20.86 -8.36
CA GLU A 2 2.43 -21.36 -8.18
C GLU A 2 2.27 -21.87 -6.74
N ILE A 3 1.42 -21.21 -5.94
CA ILE A 3 1.03 -21.63 -4.57
C ILE A 3 -0.46 -21.85 -4.57
N LYS A 4 -0.88 -23.09 -4.33
CA LYS A 4 -2.28 -23.52 -4.40
C LYS A 4 -2.97 -23.34 -3.06
N ILE A 5 -3.87 -22.36 -2.91
CA ILE A 5 -4.93 -22.44 -1.90
C ILE A 5 -6.23 -22.79 -2.61
N LYS A 6 -6.66 -24.03 -2.48
CA LYS A 6 -7.97 -24.48 -2.94
C LYS A 6 -9.04 -23.82 -2.08
N SER A 7 -9.81 -22.86 -2.61
CA SER A 7 -11.03 -22.34 -1.94
C SER A 7 -11.99 -23.49 -1.57
N LYS A 8 -11.94 -24.59 -2.33
CA LYS A 8 -12.65 -25.86 -2.11
C LYS A 8 -12.25 -26.64 -0.84
N LYS A 9 -11.38 -26.12 0.04
CA LYS A 9 -10.91 -26.83 1.26
C LYS A 9 -11.12 -26.10 2.58
N ILE A 10 -11.75 -24.92 2.61
CA ILE A 10 -11.90 -24.16 3.87
C ILE A 10 -12.88 -24.85 4.84
N PHE A 11 -13.94 -25.46 4.31
CA PHE A 11 -14.86 -26.28 5.08
C PHE A 11 -14.89 -27.70 4.49
N LYS A 12 -15.03 -28.70 5.37
CA LYS A 12 -15.06 -30.13 5.03
C LYS A 12 -16.42 -30.55 4.46
N THR A 13 -17.50 -29.87 4.84
CA THR A 13 -18.89 -30.22 4.50
C THR A 13 -19.47 -29.29 3.44
N LYS A 14 -20.36 -29.84 2.59
CA LYS A 14 -21.09 -29.05 1.58
C LYS A 14 -22.00 -27.98 2.21
N LEU A 15 -22.58 -28.28 3.37
CA LEU A 15 -23.47 -27.37 4.09
C LEU A 15 -22.75 -26.07 4.47
N PHE A 16 -21.61 -26.16 5.15
CA PHE A 16 -20.84 -24.97 5.57
C PHE A 16 -20.32 -24.20 4.36
N LEU A 17 -19.82 -24.89 3.33
CA LEU A 17 -19.39 -24.25 2.07
C LEU A 17 -20.53 -23.44 1.43
N ARG A 18 -21.74 -24.03 1.32
CA ARG A 18 -22.88 -23.39 0.65
C ARG A 18 -23.42 -22.20 1.44
N GLU A 19 -23.76 -22.38 2.71
CA GLU A 19 -24.41 -21.33 3.50
C GLU A 19 -23.46 -20.15 3.75
N THR A 20 -22.18 -20.43 3.99
CA THR A 20 -21.15 -19.39 4.09
C THR A 20 -21.02 -18.64 2.77
N LYS A 21 -20.95 -19.35 1.63
CA LYS A 21 -20.92 -18.70 0.30
C LYS A 21 -22.14 -17.81 0.08
N VAL A 22 -23.34 -18.24 0.47
CA VAL A 22 -24.57 -17.44 0.32
C VAL A 22 -24.51 -16.17 1.17
N TYR A 23 -24.10 -16.27 2.43
CA TYR A 23 -23.97 -15.14 3.33
C TYR A 23 -22.96 -14.11 2.79
N PHE A 24 -21.77 -14.54 2.39
CA PHE A 24 -20.74 -13.60 1.92
C PHE A 24 -21.15 -12.89 0.62
N ASN A 25 -21.82 -13.60 -0.31
CA ASN A 25 -22.22 -13.07 -1.62
C ASN A 25 -23.44 -12.13 -1.59
N LYS A 26 -24.18 -12.10 -0.48
CA LYS A 26 -25.42 -11.31 -0.35
C LYS A 26 -25.36 -10.31 0.79
N VAL A 27 -25.05 -10.80 1.99
CA VAL A 27 -25.12 -10.02 3.23
C VAL A 27 -23.81 -9.30 3.49
N PHE A 28 -22.69 -10.02 3.45
CA PHE A 28 -21.40 -9.45 3.79
C PHE A 28 -20.97 -8.34 2.84
N ILE A 29 -21.24 -8.46 1.53
CA ILE A 29 -20.90 -7.42 0.56
C ILE A 29 -21.60 -6.09 0.88
N LYS A 30 -22.85 -6.13 1.33
CA LYS A 30 -23.60 -4.93 1.73
C LYS A 30 -23.13 -4.37 3.05
N LEU A 31 -22.81 -5.26 4.00
CA LEU A 31 -22.17 -4.87 5.25
C LEU A 31 -20.85 -4.15 4.96
N PHE A 32 -20.05 -4.69 4.04
CA PHE A 32 -18.78 -4.12 3.60
C PHE A 32 -19.01 -2.73 3.01
N GLU A 33 -19.85 -2.61 1.97
CA GLU A 33 -20.14 -1.33 1.33
C GLU A 33 -20.65 -0.29 2.34
N LYS A 34 -21.58 -0.66 3.23
CA LYS A 34 -22.18 0.30 4.17
C LYS A 34 -21.23 0.71 5.30
N TYR A 35 -20.46 -0.23 5.84
CA TYR A 35 -19.73 -0.05 7.11
C TYR A 35 -18.20 -0.16 7.02
N ARG A 36 -17.60 -0.19 5.82
CA ARG A 36 -16.13 -0.26 5.64
C ARG A 36 -15.30 0.83 6.33
N LEU A 37 -15.88 2.01 6.61
CA LEU A 37 -15.20 3.08 7.36
C LEU A 37 -15.62 3.16 8.83
N LYS A 38 -16.54 2.30 9.28
CA LYS A 38 -17.00 2.25 10.67
C LYS A 38 -15.96 1.49 11.51
N PRO A 39 -15.33 2.11 12.52
CA PRO A 39 -14.36 1.43 13.36
C PRO A 39 -15.05 0.41 14.29
N ALA A 40 -14.57 -0.83 14.29
CA ALA A 40 -14.92 -1.85 15.29
C ALA A 40 -14.01 -1.79 16.52
N LYS A 41 -12.72 -1.52 16.28
CA LYS A 41 -11.67 -1.29 17.27
C LYS A 41 -10.81 -0.12 16.76
N GLY A 42 -10.26 0.69 17.66
CA GLY A 42 -9.54 1.91 17.30
C GLY A 42 -10.48 3.06 16.87
N GLY A 43 -9.97 3.98 16.07
CA GLY A 43 -10.65 5.22 15.66
C GLY A 43 -10.34 6.41 16.57
N LYS A 44 -10.51 7.62 16.02
CA LYS A 44 -10.24 8.88 16.73
C LYS A 44 -11.15 9.06 17.95
N ALA A 45 -12.42 8.69 17.80
CA ALA A 45 -13.39 8.74 18.90
C ALA A 45 -13.02 7.79 20.04
N PHE A 46 -12.53 6.59 19.73
CA PHE A 46 -12.09 5.62 20.73
C PHE A 46 -10.81 6.08 21.43
N GLU A 47 -9.83 6.59 20.67
CA GLU A 47 -8.60 7.18 21.21
C GLU A 47 -8.93 8.25 22.25
N GLU A 48 -9.88 9.14 21.95
CA GLU A 48 -10.30 10.19 22.87
C GLU A 48 -10.96 9.63 24.14
N LYS A 49 -11.89 8.66 24.00
CA LYS A 49 -12.55 8.02 25.14
C LYS A 49 -11.58 7.30 26.08
N VAL A 50 -10.57 6.61 25.52
CA VAL A 50 -9.49 6.00 26.30
C VAL A 50 -8.65 7.07 27.00
N ARG A 51 -8.30 8.16 26.29
CA ARG A 51 -7.48 9.25 26.82
C ARG A 51 -8.13 9.97 28.00
N ILE A 52 -9.45 10.17 27.96
CA ILE A 52 -10.21 10.83 29.04
C ILE A 52 -10.66 9.85 30.14
N GLY A 53 -10.35 8.55 30.00
CA GLY A 53 -10.66 7.52 31.00
C GLY A 53 -12.12 7.05 31.02
N GLU A 54 -12.92 7.34 29.99
CA GLU A 54 -14.30 6.87 29.85
C GLU A 54 -14.35 5.35 29.61
N ILE A 55 -13.31 4.80 28.96
CA ILE A 55 -13.17 3.37 28.67
C ILE A 55 -11.80 2.90 29.20
N GLY A 56 -11.80 1.83 30.00
CA GLY A 56 -10.58 1.11 30.36
C GLY A 56 -10.07 0.29 29.18
N GLY A 57 -9.02 0.75 28.50
CA GLY A 57 -8.48 0.07 27.32
C GLY A 57 -7.18 0.66 26.79
N VAL A 58 -6.63 0.03 25.76
CA VAL A 58 -5.48 0.53 24.99
C VAL A 58 -5.99 0.92 23.61
N ASP A 59 -5.54 2.06 23.07
CA ASP A 59 -5.79 2.45 21.68
C ASP A 59 -5.20 1.39 20.73
N LEU A 60 -6.09 0.57 20.17
CA LEU A 60 -5.77 -0.51 19.24
C LEU A 60 -5.64 0.02 17.81
N PRO A 61 -4.99 -0.74 16.92
CA PRO A 61 -5.06 -0.44 15.50
C PRO A 61 -6.49 -0.39 14.97
N ASP A 62 -6.73 0.51 14.01
CA ASP A 62 -8.01 0.60 13.33
C ASP A 62 -8.37 -0.76 12.73
N MET A 63 -9.62 -1.15 12.82
CA MET A 63 -10.15 -2.32 12.12
C MET A 63 -11.61 -1.99 11.80
N SER A 64 -11.99 -2.12 10.53
CA SER A 64 -13.37 -1.84 10.14
C SER A 64 -14.32 -2.91 10.65
N TYR A 65 -15.58 -2.54 10.85
CA TYR A 65 -16.64 -3.46 11.29
C TYR A 65 -16.79 -4.71 10.40
N PRO A 66 -16.79 -4.60 9.06
CA PRO A 66 -16.82 -5.78 8.20
C PRO A 66 -15.61 -6.70 8.41
N MET A 67 -14.41 -6.15 8.60
CA MET A 67 -13.21 -6.97 8.81
C MET A 67 -13.23 -7.66 10.17
N HIS A 68 -13.77 -7.00 11.18
CA HIS A 68 -14.04 -7.61 12.48
C HIS A 68 -14.98 -8.83 12.36
N VAL A 69 -16.08 -8.70 11.61
CA VAL A 69 -17.00 -9.82 11.38
C VAL A 69 -16.29 -10.95 10.61
N LEU A 70 -15.54 -10.62 9.57
CA LEU A 70 -14.83 -11.61 8.75
C LEU A 70 -13.78 -12.42 9.53
N ASN A 71 -12.95 -11.72 10.32
CA ASN A 71 -11.87 -12.33 11.09
C ASN A 71 -12.34 -13.28 12.18
N GLY A 72 -13.44 -12.95 12.83
CA GLY A 72 -14.01 -13.77 13.88
C GLY A 72 -14.70 -15.01 13.32
N ILE A 73 -15.51 -14.83 12.27
CA ILE A 73 -16.49 -15.85 11.89
C ILE A 73 -15.85 -17.06 11.21
N ILE A 74 -14.90 -16.87 10.30
CA ILE A 74 -14.35 -17.99 9.50
C ILE A 74 -13.62 -19.03 10.37
N PRO A 75 -12.66 -18.68 11.24
CA PRO A 75 -11.96 -19.66 12.07
C PRO A 75 -12.92 -20.32 13.07
N SER A 76 -13.89 -19.56 13.59
CA SER A 76 -14.87 -20.07 14.55
C SER A 76 -15.87 -21.04 13.90
N LEU A 77 -16.22 -20.82 12.62
CA LEU A 77 -17.02 -21.77 11.85
C LEU A 77 -16.27 -23.07 11.57
N LYS A 78 -14.95 -23.04 11.34
CA LYS A 78 -14.15 -24.29 11.20
C LYS A 78 -14.18 -25.10 12.50
N VAL A 79 -14.09 -24.43 13.65
CA VAL A 79 -14.26 -25.06 14.98
C VAL A 79 -15.64 -25.68 15.11
N LEU A 80 -16.70 -24.95 14.75
CA LEU A 80 -18.07 -25.45 14.84
C LEU A 80 -18.32 -26.65 13.92
N GLU A 81 -17.82 -26.60 12.68
CA GLU A 81 -17.94 -27.69 11.72
C GLU A 81 -17.30 -28.98 12.27
N ASN A 82 -16.07 -28.89 12.79
CA ASN A 82 -15.39 -30.02 13.41
C ASN A 82 -16.14 -30.53 14.65
N LYS A 83 -16.67 -29.63 15.49
CA LYS A 83 -17.48 -29.99 16.67
C LYS A 83 -18.75 -30.75 16.27
N TRP A 84 -19.44 -30.30 15.22
CA TRP A 84 -20.67 -30.95 14.74
C TRP A 84 -20.40 -32.26 13.98
N LEU A 85 -19.30 -32.37 13.24
CA LEU A 85 -18.84 -33.63 12.65
C LEU A 85 -18.54 -34.67 13.72
N ASN A 86 -17.80 -34.28 14.77
CA ASN A 86 -17.44 -35.19 15.88
C ASN A 86 -18.66 -35.66 16.68
N LYS A 87 -19.70 -34.82 16.80
CA LYS A 87 -20.99 -35.18 17.41
C LYS A 87 -21.89 -36.02 16.49
N GLY A 88 -21.53 -36.21 15.23
CA GLY A 88 -22.37 -36.87 14.22
C GLY A 88 -23.64 -36.11 13.83
N LEU A 89 -23.68 -34.79 14.09
CA LEU A 89 -24.82 -33.92 13.74
C LEU A 89 -24.86 -33.61 12.24
N ILE A 90 -23.68 -33.54 11.62
CA ILE A 90 -23.49 -33.36 10.18
C ILE A 90 -22.54 -34.43 9.66
N ASN A 91 -22.55 -34.64 8.34
CA ASN A 91 -21.55 -35.41 7.62
C ASN A 91 -21.17 -34.65 6.33
N GLU A 92 -20.29 -35.21 5.51
CA GLU A 92 -19.80 -34.53 4.29
C GLU A 92 -20.91 -34.17 3.28
N ASP A 93 -22.02 -34.93 3.27
CA ASP A 93 -23.11 -34.86 2.28
C ASP A 93 -24.48 -34.41 2.84
N ASN A 94 -24.65 -34.30 4.17
CA ASN A 94 -25.95 -34.04 4.78
C ASN A 94 -26.39 -32.55 4.65
N GLU A 95 -27.68 -32.34 4.39
CA GLU A 95 -28.34 -31.03 4.41
C GLU A 95 -29.59 -31.10 5.32
N ASP A 96 -29.39 -31.06 6.65
CA ASP A 96 -30.49 -30.93 7.60
C ASP A 96 -30.95 -29.46 7.67
N ASP A 97 -32.25 -29.22 7.45
CA ASP A 97 -32.83 -27.87 7.41
C ASP A 97 -32.75 -27.12 8.74
N ASP A 98 -32.83 -27.81 9.89
CA ASP A 98 -32.70 -27.17 11.20
C ASP A 98 -31.25 -26.73 11.42
N ILE A 99 -30.27 -27.58 11.07
CA ILE A 99 -28.84 -27.23 11.18
C ILE A 99 -28.49 -26.09 10.21
N LYS A 100 -29.03 -26.11 9.00
CA LYS A 100 -28.91 -25.02 8.03
C LYS A 100 -29.46 -23.70 8.58
N MET A 101 -30.65 -23.73 9.18
CA MET A 101 -31.28 -22.58 9.82
C MET A 101 -30.40 -22.04 10.97
N LEU A 102 -29.88 -22.91 11.83
CA LEU A 102 -28.98 -22.52 12.92
C LEU A 102 -27.69 -21.86 12.42
N LEU A 103 -27.08 -22.39 11.36
CA LEU A 103 -25.89 -21.80 10.73
C LEU A 103 -26.19 -20.42 10.15
N LYS A 104 -27.34 -20.25 9.46
CA LYS A 104 -27.81 -18.95 8.98
C LYS A 104 -28.02 -17.96 10.12
N CYS A 105 -28.66 -18.38 11.21
CA CYS A 105 -28.88 -17.54 12.39
C CYS A 105 -27.57 -17.14 13.06
N LEU A 106 -26.60 -18.05 13.17
CA LEU A 106 -25.27 -17.75 13.72
C LEU A 106 -24.55 -16.67 12.90
N LEU A 107 -24.52 -16.82 11.58
CA LEU A 107 -23.88 -15.86 10.66
C LEU A 107 -24.48 -14.46 10.84
N VAL A 108 -25.81 -14.35 10.83
CA VAL A 108 -26.53 -13.07 10.99
C VAL A 108 -26.39 -12.52 12.40
N ALA A 109 -26.43 -13.36 13.44
CA ALA A 109 -26.23 -12.93 14.82
C ALA A 109 -24.84 -12.32 15.02
N PHE A 110 -23.80 -12.94 14.47
CA PHE A 110 -22.46 -12.34 14.54
C PHE A 110 -22.34 -11.07 13.68
N THR A 111 -23.11 -10.90 12.61
CA THR A 111 -23.19 -9.61 11.90
C THR A 111 -23.65 -8.47 12.82
N PHE A 112 -24.58 -8.74 13.73
CA PHE A 112 -25.23 -7.73 14.57
C PHE A 112 -24.84 -7.78 16.06
N HIS A 113 -23.84 -8.60 16.42
CA HIS A 113 -23.45 -8.79 17.82
C HIS A 113 -23.02 -7.51 18.54
N ASP A 114 -22.62 -6.50 17.76
CA ASP A 114 -22.15 -5.17 18.19
C ASP A 114 -23.01 -4.04 17.57
N ILE A 115 -24.31 -4.28 17.37
CA ILE A 115 -25.25 -3.33 16.74
C ILE A 115 -25.29 -1.96 17.45
N ASN A 116 -25.06 -1.91 18.76
CA ASN A 116 -24.90 -0.65 19.50
C ASN A 116 -23.75 0.22 18.97
N LYS A 117 -22.62 -0.38 18.57
CA LYS A 117 -21.48 0.33 17.99
C LYS A 117 -21.81 0.89 16.61
N LEU A 118 -22.62 0.20 15.81
CA LEU A 118 -23.05 0.69 14.49
C LEU A 118 -23.80 2.02 14.60
N HIS A 119 -24.65 2.16 15.62
CA HIS A 119 -25.51 3.33 15.84
C HIS A 119 -24.98 4.33 16.89
N ASN A 120 -23.76 4.13 17.41
CA ASN A 120 -23.16 4.94 18.48
C ASN A 120 -24.00 5.01 19.77
N GLU A 121 -24.72 3.92 20.07
CA GLU A 121 -25.47 3.76 21.31
C GLU A 121 -24.63 3.04 22.36
N ILE A 122 -24.99 3.20 23.63
CA ILE A 122 -24.29 2.53 24.75
C ILE A 122 -24.89 1.14 24.99
N ASP A 123 -26.22 1.02 24.99
CA ASP A 123 -26.93 -0.18 25.40
C ASP A 123 -27.25 -1.10 24.21
N LEU A 124 -26.79 -2.36 24.30
CA LEU A 124 -27.00 -3.37 23.25
C LEU A 124 -28.48 -3.71 23.08
N LYS A 125 -29.22 -3.86 24.18
CA LYS A 125 -30.64 -4.24 24.13
C LYS A 125 -31.50 -3.18 23.43
N THR A 126 -31.34 -1.92 23.82
CA THR A 126 -32.03 -0.78 23.22
C THR A 126 -31.74 -0.69 21.73
N SER A 127 -30.50 -0.98 21.35
CA SER A 127 -30.08 -0.97 19.94
C SER A 127 -30.74 -2.08 19.12
N VAL A 128 -30.84 -3.30 19.68
CA VAL A 128 -31.58 -4.41 19.06
C VAL A 128 -33.07 -4.07 18.93
N GLU A 129 -33.70 -3.51 19.96
CA GLU A 129 -35.13 -3.17 19.91
C GLU A 129 -35.44 -2.06 18.89
N LYS A 130 -34.53 -1.10 18.72
CA LYS A 130 -34.75 0.08 17.87
C LYS A 130 -34.35 -0.11 16.41
N TYR A 131 -33.23 -0.78 16.14
CA TYR A 131 -32.60 -0.76 14.81
C TYR A 131 -32.58 -2.12 14.11
N PHE A 132 -32.84 -3.24 14.79
CA PHE A 132 -32.67 -4.58 14.21
C PHE A 132 -33.47 -4.79 12.92
N GLU A 133 -34.75 -4.40 12.88
CA GLU A 133 -35.58 -4.55 11.68
C GLU A 133 -35.13 -3.62 10.53
N GLU A 134 -34.66 -2.41 10.84
CA GLU A 134 -34.11 -1.48 9.84
C GLU A 134 -32.80 -2.02 9.26
N ASP A 135 -31.91 -2.51 10.10
CA ASP A 135 -30.63 -3.08 9.67
C ASP A 135 -30.79 -4.39 8.87
N LEU A 136 -31.76 -5.25 9.23
CA LEU A 136 -32.12 -6.40 8.41
C LEU A 136 -32.55 -5.99 7.00
N LYS A 137 -33.38 -4.94 6.90
CA LYS A 137 -33.85 -4.41 5.61
C LYS A 137 -32.69 -3.83 4.80
N ASP A 138 -31.82 -3.05 5.44
CA ASP A 138 -30.69 -2.40 4.78
C ASP A 138 -29.67 -3.41 4.23
N LEU A 139 -29.48 -4.55 4.91
CA LEU A 139 -28.62 -5.63 4.45
C LEU A 139 -29.37 -6.66 3.57
N GLU A 140 -30.67 -6.45 3.31
CA GLU A 140 -31.58 -7.38 2.61
C GLU A 140 -31.51 -8.82 3.17
N ILE A 141 -31.59 -8.95 4.49
CA ILE A 141 -31.63 -10.23 5.19
C ILE A 141 -33.09 -10.61 5.45
N GLU A 142 -33.51 -11.74 4.90
CA GLU A 142 -34.84 -12.29 5.14
C GLU A 142 -34.79 -13.36 6.25
N LEU A 143 -35.48 -13.07 7.36
CA LEU A 143 -35.67 -13.99 8.49
C LEU A 143 -37.16 -14.17 8.78
N ASN A 144 -37.58 -15.40 9.05
CA ASN A 144 -38.88 -15.67 9.65
C ASN A 144 -38.87 -15.31 11.16
N GLU A 145 -40.04 -15.32 11.81
CA GLU A 145 -40.16 -14.91 13.22
C GLU A 145 -39.37 -15.83 14.18
N GLU A 146 -39.25 -17.13 13.91
CA GLU A 146 -38.42 -18.04 14.72
C GLU A 146 -36.93 -17.69 14.58
N GLU A 147 -36.45 -17.49 13.35
CA GLU A 147 -35.06 -17.09 13.06
C GLU A 147 -34.74 -15.72 13.69
N LYS A 148 -35.66 -14.76 13.65
CA LYS A 148 -35.49 -13.45 14.29
C LYS A 148 -35.28 -13.58 15.79
N GLU A 149 -36.09 -14.38 16.48
CA GLU A 149 -35.94 -14.56 17.93
C GLU A 149 -34.65 -15.31 18.27
N ILE A 150 -34.22 -16.30 17.47
CA ILE A 150 -32.90 -16.95 17.65
C ILE A 150 -31.77 -15.93 17.47
N VAL A 151 -31.80 -15.12 16.42
CA VAL A 151 -30.76 -14.10 16.16
C VAL A 151 -30.70 -13.08 17.29
N LYS A 152 -31.84 -12.53 17.73
CA LYS A 152 -31.89 -11.60 18.87
C LYS A 152 -31.35 -12.25 20.14
N TYR A 153 -31.71 -13.50 20.40
CA TYR A 153 -31.22 -14.27 21.53
C TYR A 153 -29.68 -14.36 21.49
N LEU A 154 -29.13 -14.74 20.34
CA LEU A 154 -27.68 -14.89 20.15
C LEU A 154 -26.93 -13.55 20.27
N VAL A 155 -27.46 -12.47 19.69
CA VAL A 155 -26.90 -11.11 19.81
C VAL A 155 -26.88 -10.67 21.27
N LEU A 156 -27.97 -10.84 22.01
CA LEU A 156 -28.02 -10.43 23.42
C LEU A 156 -27.20 -11.34 24.33
N ALA A 157 -26.82 -12.54 23.89
CA ALA A 157 -25.97 -13.43 24.66
C ALA A 157 -24.48 -13.05 24.63
N THR A 158 -24.06 -12.11 23.76
CA THR A 158 -22.65 -11.74 23.59
C THR A 158 -22.06 -10.95 24.76
N GLU A 159 -22.88 -10.20 25.49
CA GLU A 159 -22.46 -9.48 26.69
C GLU A 159 -22.91 -10.20 27.97
N GLU A 160 -22.00 -10.38 28.93
CA GLU A 160 -22.30 -11.07 30.21
C GLU A 160 -23.46 -10.42 30.98
N ARG A 161 -23.66 -9.10 30.83
CA ARG A 161 -24.71 -8.34 31.51
C ARG A 161 -26.10 -8.59 30.93
N THR A 162 -26.20 -8.84 29.63
CA THR A 162 -27.47 -9.07 28.93
C THR A 162 -27.87 -10.54 28.91
N ARG A 163 -26.94 -11.46 29.21
CA ARG A 163 -27.17 -12.91 29.29
C ARG A 163 -28.32 -13.32 30.23
N PHE A 164 -28.55 -12.56 31.32
CA PHE A 164 -29.61 -12.85 32.30
C PHE A 164 -30.98 -12.26 31.95
N VAL A 165 -31.09 -11.54 30.83
CA VAL A 165 -32.32 -10.84 30.40
C VAL A 165 -33.05 -11.62 29.29
N ILE A 166 -32.52 -12.77 28.87
CA ILE A 166 -33.00 -13.50 27.71
C ILE A 166 -33.97 -14.62 28.11
N PRO A 167 -35.26 -14.57 27.70
CA PRO A 167 -36.22 -15.62 28.02
C PRO A 167 -35.97 -16.90 27.19
N ASP A 168 -35.78 -18.02 27.89
CA ASP A 168 -35.51 -19.34 27.29
C ASP A 168 -36.72 -19.96 26.55
N ASP A 169 -37.93 -19.51 26.90
CA ASP A 169 -39.20 -19.99 26.35
C ASP A 169 -39.42 -19.61 24.88
N LYS A 170 -38.61 -18.68 24.37
CA LYS A 170 -38.64 -18.25 22.97
C LYS A 170 -37.82 -19.11 22.00
N LEU A 171 -37.01 -20.04 22.51
CA LEU A 171 -36.14 -20.89 21.68
C LEU A 171 -36.84 -22.20 21.25
N PRO A 172 -36.62 -22.68 20.01
CA PRO A 172 -37.21 -23.93 19.56
C PRO A 172 -36.65 -25.13 20.33
N THR A 173 -37.53 -25.95 20.89
CA THR A 173 -37.16 -27.14 21.68
C THR A 173 -37.14 -28.43 20.87
N ARG A 174 -37.70 -28.41 19.65
CA ARG A 174 -37.71 -29.59 18.75
C ARG A 174 -36.28 -30.10 18.58
N ARG A 175 -36.09 -31.42 18.60
CA ARG A 175 -34.80 -32.09 18.40
C ARG A 175 -33.64 -31.56 19.28
N GLY A 176 -33.95 -30.88 20.39
CA GLY A 176 -32.94 -30.27 21.27
C GLY A 176 -32.22 -29.06 20.69
N LEU A 177 -32.81 -28.34 19.72
CA LEU A 177 -32.19 -27.15 19.10
C LEU A 177 -31.82 -26.08 20.14
N ASN A 178 -32.66 -25.88 21.15
CA ASN A 178 -32.37 -24.98 22.27
C ASN A 178 -31.03 -25.29 22.97
N ARG A 179 -30.62 -26.56 23.05
CA ARG A 179 -29.30 -26.94 23.60
C ARG A 179 -28.18 -26.61 22.62
N LEU A 180 -28.36 -26.88 21.32
CA LEU A 180 -27.35 -26.48 20.32
C LEU A 180 -27.14 -24.97 20.28
N ILE A 181 -28.21 -24.18 20.42
CA ILE A 181 -28.13 -22.72 20.50
C ILE A 181 -27.32 -22.29 21.73
N LYS A 182 -27.64 -22.84 22.91
CA LYS A 182 -27.02 -22.44 24.19
C LYS A 182 -25.59 -22.95 24.38
N ASP A 183 -25.34 -24.19 23.98
CA ASP A 183 -24.10 -24.92 24.29
C ASP A 183 -23.09 -24.81 23.14
N ASP A 184 -23.53 -24.64 21.90
CA ASP A 184 -22.64 -24.54 20.74
C ASP A 184 -22.61 -23.12 20.16
N LEU A 185 -23.74 -22.53 19.78
CA LEU A 185 -23.73 -21.27 19.04
C LEU A 185 -23.25 -20.07 19.87
N ILE A 186 -23.69 -19.94 21.13
CA ILE A 186 -23.21 -18.86 22.02
C ILE A 186 -21.69 -18.94 22.21
N GLU A 187 -21.17 -20.14 22.45
CA GLU A 187 -19.74 -20.39 22.62
C GLU A 187 -18.94 -19.95 21.38
N ILE A 188 -19.43 -20.29 20.19
CA ILE A 188 -18.81 -19.90 18.92
C ILE A 188 -18.87 -18.40 18.67
N ILE A 189 -19.94 -17.70 19.06
CA ILE A 189 -20.03 -16.24 18.95
C ILE A 189 -18.99 -15.57 19.86
N HIS A 190 -18.86 -16.04 21.10
CA HIS A 190 -17.83 -15.51 22.00
C HIS A 190 -16.42 -15.79 21.47
N LEU A 191 -16.17 -16.99 20.94
CA LEU A 191 -14.90 -17.29 20.29
C LEU A 191 -14.64 -16.30 19.14
N ALA A 192 -15.62 -16.08 18.26
CA ALA A 192 -15.51 -15.21 17.10
C ALA A 192 -15.16 -13.75 17.47
N ASP A 193 -15.87 -13.13 18.41
CA ASP A 193 -15.52 -11.77 18.88
C ASP A 193 -14.12 -11.76 19.52
N SER A 194 -13.81 -12.79 20.32
CA SER A 194 -12.56 -12.84 21.08
C SER A 194 -11.30 -12.95 20.20
N ILE A 195 -11.37 -13.63 19.05
CA ILE A 195 -10.24 -13.77 18.12
C ILE A 195 -10.21 -12.67 17.07
N SER A 196 -11.30 -11.91 16.94
CA SER A 196 -11.41 -10.83 15.97
C SER A 196 -10.72 -9.55 16.46
N ILE A 197 -9.39 -9.59 16.42
CA ILE A 197 -8.50 -8.48 16.78
C ILE A 197 -7.57 -8.15 15.61
N PRO A 198 -7.17 -6.87 15.44
CA PRO A 198 -6.18 -6.53 14.42
C PRO A 198 -4.84 -7.18 14.77
N ILE A 199 -4.21 -7.83 13.79
CA ILE A 199 -2.85 -8.39 13.96
C ILE A 199 -1.84 -7.27 13.73
N GLY A 200 -1.58 -6.49 14.80
CA GLY A 200 -0.65 -5.36 14.80
C GLY A 200 0.81 -5.80 14.89
N ASN A 201 1.05 -6.84 15.69
CA ASN A 201 2.36 -7.39 15.99
C ASN A 201 2.26 -8.89 16.31
N TYR A 202 3.42 -9.54 16.49
CA TYR A 202 3.49 -10.99 16.73
C TYR A 202 2.76 -11.46 17.99
N ASN A 203 2.63 -10.62 19.04
CA ASN A 203 1.88 -10.99 20.24
C ASN A 203 0.40 -11.17 19.94
N ASP A 204 -0.13 -10.53 18.89
CA ASP A 204 -1.55 -10.63 18.55
C ASP A 204 -1.87 -11.99 17.92
N LEU A 205 -1.00 -12.53 17.04
CA LEU A 205 -1.15 -13.88 16.51
C LEU A 205 -1.07 -14.95 17.62
N LEU A 206 -0.15 -14.77 18.59
CA LEU A 206 -0.07 -15.65 19.76
C LEU A 206 -1.33 -15.60 20.64
N LYS A 207 -1.95 -14.42 20.81
CA LYS A 207 -3.23 -14.30 21.54
C LYS A 207 -4.33 -15.08 20.85
N ILE A 208 -4.45 -14.97 19.52
CA ILE A 208 -5.45 -15.71 18.74
C ILE A 208 -5.22 -17.21 18.87
N TRP A 209 -3.97 -17.68 18.69
CA TRP A 209 -3.62 -19.09 18.86
C TRP A 209 -3.99 -19.63 20.25
N ARG A 210 -3.70 -18.88 21.31
CA ARG A 210 -4.05 -19.28 22.69
C ARG A 210 -5.55 -19.44 22.92
N LYS A 211 -6.39 -18.68 22.21
CA LYS A 211 -7.84 -18.84 22.28
C LYS A 211 -8.31 -20.02 21.45
N LEU A 212 -7.82 -20.15 20.21
CA LEU A 212 -8.21 -21.25 19.31
C LEU A 212 -7.81 -22.63 19.86
N ARG A 213 -6.64 -22.75 20.49
CA ARG A 213 -6.16 -24.03 21.03
C ARG A 213 -7.05 -24.61 22.14
N ASP A 214 -7.90 -23.81 22.75
CA ASP A 214 -8.86 -24.27 23.77
C ASP A 214 -10.04 -25.02 23.10
N TYR A 215 -10.22 -24.88 21.78
CA TYR A 215 -11.32 -25.46 21.00
C TYR A 215 -10.88 -26.44 19.91
N ALA A 216 -9.64 -26.33 19.43
CA ALA A 216 -9.09 -27.16 18.36
C ALA A 216 -7.61 -27.47 18.60
N ASP A 217 -7.13 -28.60 18.08
CA ASP A 217 -5.72 -28.98 18.15
C ASP A 217 -4.91 -28.24 17.07
N VAL A 218 -4.51 -27.00 17.41
CA VAL A 218 -3.85 -26.08 16.48
C VAL A 218 -2.46 -25.66 16.94
N ASN A 219 -1.57 -25.50 15.97
CA ASN A 219 -0.20 -25.04 16.10
C ASN A 219 -0.02 -23.66 15.46
N VAL A 220 1.08 -22.97 15.77
CA VAL A 220 1.40 -21.65 15.22
C VAL A 220 2.86 -21.55 14.78
N PHE A 221 3.08 -21.07 13.55
CA PHE A 221 4.40 -20.70 13.03
C PHE A 221 4.44 -19.19 12.76
N TYR A 222 5.49 -18.49 13.17
CA TYR A 222 5.66 -17.08 12.83
C TYR A 222 7.11 -16.58 12.89
N PHE A 223 7.39 -15.49 12.17
CA PHE A 223 8.58 -14.67 12.29
C PHE A 223 8.34 -13.50 13.25
N ASP A 224 9.31 -13.23 14.12
CA ASP A 224 9.38 -12.02 14.94
C ASP A 224 9.81 -10.80 14.09
N GLU A 225 10.25 -9.70 14.70
CA GLU A 225 10.81 -8.55 13.99
C GLU A 225 11.99 -8.94 13.09
N ILE A 226 11.74 -9.01 11.78
CA ILE A 226 12.72 -9.38 10.77
C ILE A 226 12.84 -8.25 9.72
N PRO A 227 14.06 -7.82 9.35
CA PRO A 227 14.25 -6.77 8.34
C PRO A 227 14.09 -7.28 6.89
N TYR A 228 13.94 -8.60 6.71
CA TYR A 228 13.91 -9.30 5.42
C TYR A 228 12.48 -9.69 5.03
N GLU A 229 11.63 -8.69 4.77
CA GLU A 229 10.20 -8.88 4.54
C GLU A 229 9.87 -9.83 3.39
N VAL A 230 10.54 -9.68 2.23
CA VAL A 230 10.21 -10.50 1.06
C VAL A 230 10.63 -11.94 1.29
N LEU A 231 11.81 -12.16 1.88
CA LEU A 231 12.30 -13.50 2.19
C LEU A 231 11.48 -14.20 3.29
N ALA A 232 11.11 -13.50 4.36
CA ALA A 232 10.27 -14.05 5.42
C ALA A 232 8.91 -14.52 4.87
N ARG A 233 8.27 -13.66 4.06
CA ARG A 233 7.01 -13.99 3.38
C ARG A 233 7.18 -15.19 2.46
N PHE A 234 8.25 -15.24 1.68
CA PHE A 234 8.53 -16.39 0.83
C PHE A 234 8.54 -17.70 1.64
N ILE A 235 9.17 -17.72 2.82
CA ILE A 235 9.19 -18.92 3.69
C ILE A 235 7.81 -19.24 4.26
N VAL A 236 7.09 -18.24 4.81
CA VAL A 236 5.72 -18.42 5.33
C VAL A 236 4.83 -19.10 4.29
N GLU A 237 4.89 -18.58 3.06
CA GLU A 237 4.10 -19.05 1.93
C GLU A 237 4.45 -20.48 1.52
N ARG A 238 5.73 -20.85 1.55
CA ARG A 238 6.19 -22.21 1.24
C ARG A 238 5.77 -23.23 2.29
N LEU A 239 5.86 -22.86 3.56
CA LEU A 239 5.56 -23.77 4.67
C LEU A 239 4.06 -24.02 4.82
N ARG A 240 3.21 -23.01 4.56
CA ARG A 240 1.77 -23.18 4.70
C ARG A 240 1.12 -24.05 3.63
N GLU A 241 1.81 -24.34 2.52
CA GLU A 241 1.30 -25.19 1.41
C GLU A 241 0.93 -26.62 1.87
N SER A 242 1.57 -27.11 2.94
CA SER A 242 1.42 -28.49 3.42
C SER A 242 0.39 -28.66 4.54
N VAL A 243 -0.22 -27.57 5.03
CA VAL A 243 -1.06 -27.60 6.24
C VAL A 243 -2.41 -26.90 6.04
N ASP A 244 -3.42 -27.30 6.83
CA ASP A 244 -4.72 -26.64 6.85
C ASP A 244 -4.71 -25.46 7.83
N CYS A 245 -4.88 -24.25 7.31
CA CYS A 245 -4.76 -23.01 8.08
C CYS A 245 -6.11 -22.54 8.61
N TYR A 246 -6.13 -22.08 9.87
CA TYR A 246 -7.23 -21.32 10.48
C TYR A 246 -7.01 -19.82 10.31
N VAL A 247 -5.75 -19.38 10.43
CA VAL A 247 -5.35 -17.97 10.42
C VAL A 247 -4.06 -17.82 9.61
N ILE A 248 -3.96 -16.80 8.76
CA ILE A 248 -2.82 -16.49 7.89
C ILE A 248 -2.48 -15.01 8.02
N SER A 249 -1.21 -14.69 8.29
CA SER A 249 -0.68 -13.33 8.45
C SER A 249 0.64 -13.17 7.67
N PRO A 250 1.15 -11.95 7.44
CA PRO A 250 2.34 -11.74 6.60
C PRO A 250 3.61 -12.39 7.12
N ARG A 251 3.63 -12.72 8.41
CA ARG A 251 4.78 -13.31 9.07
C ARG A 251 4.48 -14.64 9.72
N GLY A 252 3.29 -15.23 9.52
CA GLY A 252 2.97 -16.48 10.20
C GLY A 252 1.54 -16.95 10.01
N PHE A 253 1.23 -18.14 10.51
CA PHE A 253 -0.09 -18.76 10.37
C PHE A 253 -0.38 -19.68 11.56
N ILE A 254 -1.67 -19.92 11.81
CA ILE A 254 -2.20 -20.92 12.76
C ILE A 254 -2.84 -22.03 11.94
N TYR A 255 -2.51 -23.28 12.26
CA TYR A 255 -2.84 -24.44 11.44
C TYR A 255 -3.13 -25.68 12.29
N GLU A 256 -3.78 -26.67 11.69
CA GLU A 256 -4.06 -27.99 12.27
C GLU A 256 -3.01 -29.02 11.79
N GLY A 257 -2.62 -29.93 12.68
CA GLY A 257 -1.61 -30.96 12.41
C GLY A 257 -0.16 -30.51 12.65
N ASP A 258 0.79 -31.32 12.18
CA ASP A 258 2.24 -31.08 12.35
C ASP A 258 2.84 -30.35 11.13
N LEU A 259 3.88 -29.52 11.38
CA LEU A 259 4.65 -28.85 10.34
C LEU A 259 6.10 -29.35 10.33
N GLU A 260 6.49 -29.96 9.22
CA GLU A 260 7.89 -30.31 8.95
C GLU A 260 8.58 -29.17 8.18
N ILE A 261 9.63 -28.58 8.78
CA ILE A 261 10.44 -27.55 8.13
C ILE A 261 11.56 -28.22 7.33
N ASN A 262 11.30 -28.47 6.05
CA ASN A 262 12.28 -29.05 5.12
C ASN A 262 13.10 -27.94 4.43
N GLU A 263 14.35 -27.76 4.84
CA GLU A 263 15.27 -26.76 4.25
C GLU A 263 15.55 -27.02 2.77
N ASP A 264 15.75 -28.27 2.37
CA ASP A 264 16.10 -28.62 0.99
C ASP A 264 14.94 -28.25 0.03
N TYR A 265 13.69 -28.44 0.48
CA TYR A 265 12.51 -27.97 -0.24
C TYR A 265 12.48 -26.44 -0.38
N LEU A 266 12.83 -25.70 0.69
CA LEU A 266 12.92 -24.24 0.65
C LEU A 266 14.01 -23.77 -0.32
N ILE A 267 15.21 -24.36 -0.27
CA ILE A 267 16.33 -24.06 -1.18
C ILE A 267 15.91 -24.29 -2.63
N LYS A 268 15.35 -25.47 -2.93
CA LYS A 268 14.89 -25.81 -4.28
C LYS A 268 13.84 -24.82 -4.78
N SER A 269 12.92 -24.41 -3.91
CA SER A 269 11.89 -23.41 -4.24
C SER A 269 12.50 -22.03 -4.54
N PHE A 270 13.55 -21.64 -3.81
CA PHE A 270 14.33 -20.42 -4.07
C PHE A 270 14.97 -20.47 -5.46
N GLU A 271 15.65 -21.56 -5.80
CA GLU A 271 16.30 -21.74 -7.10
C GLU A 271 15.29 -21.71 -8.25
N GLU A 272 14.16 -22.41 -8.10
CA GLU A 272 13.08 -22.40 -9.09
C GLU A 272 12.53 -20.98 -9.33
N PHE A 273 12.43 -20.16 -8.27
CA PHE A 273 12.03 -18.75 -8.40
C PHE A 273 13.05 -17.94 -9.21
N LEU A 274 14.35 -18.15 -9.00
CA LEU A 274 15.41 -17.50 -9.76
C LEU A 274 15.39 -17.89 -11.24
N TYR A 275 15.27 -19.19 -11.54
CA TYR A 275 15.19 -19.70 -12.91
C TYR A 275 13.94 -19.21 -13.66
N ARG A 276 12.82 -19.01 -12.96
CA ARG A 276 11.60 -18.43 -13.56
C ARG A 276 11.75 -16.95 -13.93
N ASN A 277 12.72 -16.24 -13.38
CA ASN A 277 12.97 -14.81 -13.64
C ASN A 277 14.37 -14.59 -14.27
N ILE A 278 14.82 -15.54 -15.06
CA ILE A 278 16.17 -15.61 -15.63
C ILE A 278 16.50 -14.39 -16.50
N GLU A 279 15.51 -13.81 -17.15
CA GLU A 279 15.60 -12.59 -17.98
C GLU A 279 16.07 -11.36 -17.19
N LYS A 280 15.84 -11.36 -15.88
CA LYS A 280 16.26 -10.27 -14.98
C LYS A 280 17.58 -10.57 -14.28
N MET A 281 18.05 -11.83 -14.34
CA MET A 281 19.28 -12.32 -13.70
C MET A 281 20.44 -12.46 -14.68
N VAL A 282 20.15 -12.44 -15.99
CA VAL A 282 21.13 -12.59 -17.06
C VAL A 282 21.08 -11.38 -17.97
N GLU A 283 22.25 -10.83 -18.31
CA GLU A 283 22.39 -9.78 -19.31
C GLU A 283 23.42 -10.22 -20.34
N ILE A 284 22.99 -10.42 -21.59
CA ILE A 284 23.86 -10.77 -22.71
C ILE A 284 23.68 -9.73 -23.80
N ASP A 285 24.79 -9.15 -24.25
CA ASP A 285 24.85 -8.33 -25.45
C ASP A 285 26.03 -8.72 -26.35
N ARG A 286 26.34 -7.88 -27.33
CA ARG A 286 27.45 -8.08 -28.28
C ARG A 286 28.86 -8.09 -27.68
N GLN A 287 29.04 -7.60 -26.46
CA GLN A 287 30.35 -7.43 -25.82
C GLN A 287 30.43 -8.05 -24.42
N LYS A 288 29.31 -8.16 -23.70
CA LYS A 288 29.27 -8.67 -22.33
C LYS A 288 28.23 -9.77 -22.15
N ALA A 289 28.58 -10.71 -21.28
CA ALA A 289 27.68 -11.67 -20.66
C ALA A 289 27.78 -11.51 -19.14
N GLN A 290 26.67 -11.29 -18.46
CA GLN A 290 26.59 -11.26 -17.00
C GLN A 290 25.56 -12.30 -16.57
N LEU A 291 25.99 -13.23 -15.72
CA LEU A 291 25.26 -14.44 -15.32
C LEU A 291 25.06 -14.41 -13.80
N ASP A 292 24.38 -13.38 -13.29
CA ASP A 292 24.26 -13.14 -11.84
C ASP A 292 23.49 -14.25 -11.10
N ILE A 293 22.81 -15.16 -11.82
CA ILE A 293 22.15 -16.33 -11.24
C ILE A 293 23.13 -17.22 -10.47
N PHE A 294 24.39 -17.34 -10.91
CA PHE A 294 25.44 -18.13 -10.25
C PHE A 294 25.98 -17.51 -8.96
N ARG A 295 25.46 -16.35 -8.56
CA ARG A 295 25.67 -15.83 -7.21
C ARG A 295 24.89 -16.61 -6.17
N PHE A 296 23.81 -17.27 -6.57
CA PHE A 296 22.87 -17.96 -5.67
C PHE A 296 22.83 -19.47 -5.92
N ILE A 297 23.12 -19.89 -7.16
CA ILE A 297 23.07 -21.29 -7.57
C ILE A 297 24.48 -21.84 -7.70
N ASP A 298 24.67 -23.09 -7.29
CA ASP A 298 25.93 -23.80 -7.44
C ASP A 298 26.38 -23.90 -8.90
N ILE A 299 27.67 -23.68 -9.12
CA ILE A 299 28.28 -23.71 -10.46
C ILE A 299 28.70 -25.16 -10.74
N THR A 300 27.76 -25.93 -11.27
CA THR A 300 27.96 -27.32 -11.72
C THR A 300 27.67 -27.44 -13.21
N GLU A 301 28.13 -28.52 -13.83
CA GLU A 301 27.78 -28.87 -15.21
C GLU A 301 26.25 -28.87 -15.39
N GLU A 302 25.53 -29.58 -14.52
CA GLU A 302 24.06 -29.66 -14.54
C GLU A 302 23.39 -28.26 -14.53
N ASN A 303 23.80 -27.37 -13.62
CA ASN A 303 23.17 -26.05 -13.48
C ASN A 303 23.50 -25.10 -14.63
N ILE A 304 24.68 -25.22 -15.25
CA ILE A 304 25.04 -24.47 -16.47
C ILE A 304 24.22 -24.95 -17.65
N LEU A 305 24.09 -26.25 -17.83
CA LEU A 305 23.29 -26.81 -18.92
C LEU A 305 21.82 -26.45 -18.76
N LYS A 306 21.28 -26.55 -17.55
CA LYS A 306 19.93 -26.11 -17.19
C LYS A 306 19.71 -24.61 -17.46
N LEU A 307 20.69 -23.76 -17.16
CA LEU A 307 20.66 -22.33 -17.50
C LEU A 307 20.53 -22.13 -19.01
N ILE A 308 21.40 -22.78 -19.80
CA ILE A 308 21.40 -22.65 -21.27
C ILE A 308 20.05 -23.11 -21.83
N GLU A 309 19.57 -24.28 -21.41
CA GLU A 309 18.29 -24.84 -21.84
C GLU A 309 17.13 -23.87 -21.54
N LYS A 310 17.07 -23.33 -20.32
CA LYS A 310 16.04 -22.34 -19.95
C LYS A 310 16.12 -21.07 -20.78
N MET A 311 17.32 -20.58 -21.09
CA MET A 311 17.49 -19.41 -21.92
C MET A 311 17.06 -19.65 -23.37
N VAL A 312 17.44 -20.77 -23.97
CA VAL A 312 17.04 -21.14 -25.33
C VAL A 312 15.52 -21.31 -25.40
N ASN A 313 14.92 -22.02 -24.44
CA ASN A 313 13.48 -22.24 -24.40
C ASN A 313 12.68 -20.94 -24.20
N TYR A 314 13.23 -19.97 -23.46
CA TYR A 314 12.51 -18.73 -23.11
C TYR A 314 12.72 -17.60 -24.11
N PHE A 315 13.92 -17.46 -24.69
CA PHE A 315 14.27 -16.35 -25.59
C PHE A 315 14.54 -16.76 -27.04
N GLY A 316 14.62 -18.06 -27.33
CA GLY A 316 15.13 -18.58 -28.60
C GLY A 316 16.66 -18.51 -28.70
N PHE A 317 17.24 -19.35 -29.56
CA PHE A 317 18.68 -19.34 -29.82
C PHE A 317 19.16 -17.99 -30.41
N GLU A 318 18.30 -17.31 -31.17
CA GLU A 318 18.51 -15.95 -31.70
C GLU A 318 18.89 -14.92 -30.64
N TYR A 319 18.49 -15.12 -29.38
CA TYR A 319 18.85 -14.23 -28.28
C TYR A 319 20.36 -14.03 -28.13
N PHE A 320 21.15 -15.06 -28.45
CA PHE A 320 22.61 -15.04 -28.30
C PHE A 320 23.32 -14.27 -29.42
N TYR A 321 22.62 -13.93 -30.51
CA TYR A 321 23.21 -13.28 -31.69
C TYR A 321 22.34 -12.19 -32.34
N LYS A 322 21.16 -11.86 -31.82
CA LYS A 322 20.27 -10.82 -32.40
C LYS A 322 20.92 -9.43 -32.59
N ASP A 323 21.93 -9.13 -31.78
CA ASP A 323 22.66 -7.85 -31.74
C ASP A 323 24.06 -7.91 -32.41
N ILE A 324 24.31 -8.87 -33.32
CA ILE A 324 25.61 -9.03 -34.02
C ILE A 324 26.10 -7.72 -34.65
N SER A 325 25.24 -7.03 -35.42
CA SER A 325 25.63 -5.86 -36.23
C SER A 325 24.45 -4.96 -36.52
N GLN A 326 24.71 -3.65 -36.66
CA GLN A 326 23.76 -2.68 -37.23
C GLN A 326 23.76 -2.69 -38.77
N ASN A 327 24.82 -3.23 -39.39
CA ASN A 327 24.86 -3.42 -40.84
C ASN A 327 24.02 -4.66 -41.19
N LYS A 328 22.91 -4.44 -41.91
CA LYS A 328 21.96 -5.50 -42.30
C LYS A 328 22.62 -6.61 -43.09
N GLU A 329 23.48 -6.30 -44.06
CA GLU A 329 24.16 -7.30 -44.89
C GLU A 329 25.01 -8.26 -44.03
N ILE A 330 25.82 -7.69 -43.13
CA ILE A 330 26.66 -8.48 -42.21
C ILE A 330 25.81 -9.29 -41.23
N LYS A 331 24.72 -8.68 -40.74
CA LYS A 331 23.79 -9.34 -39.83
C LYS A 331 23.12 -10.53 -40.51
N ASP A 332 22.66 -10.39 -41.74
CA ASP A 332 21.96 -11.44 -42.49
C ASP A 332 22.90 -12.61 -42.81
N ILE A 333 24.16 -12.34 -43.16
CA ILE A 333 25.17 -13.39 -43.38
C ILE A 333 25.40 -14.22 -42.11
N PHE A 334 25.69 -13.58 -40.97
CA PHE A 334 25.89 -14.31 -39.71
C PHE A 334 24.62 -15.00 -39.23
N THR A 335 23.46 -14.39 -39.41
CA THR A 335 22.17 -14.98 -38.98
C THR A 335 21.93 -16.30 -39.70
N LYS A 336 22.09 -16.34 -41.03
CA LYS A 336 22.00 -17.60 -41.80
C LYS A 336 22.99 -18.65 -41.29
N LYS A 337 24.23 -18.25 -41.05
CA LYS A 337 25.29 -19.15 -40.55
C LYS A 337 25.03 -19.70 -39.16
N PHE A 338 24.37 -18.94 -38.28
CA PHE A 338 23.98 -19.43 -36.95
C PHE A 338 22.69 -20.26 -36.98
N GLU A 339 21.78 -19.99 -37.91
CA GLU A 339 20.57 -20.79 -38.14
C GLU A 339 20.90 -22.18 -38.73
N GLU A 340 22.07 -22.33 -39.38
CA GLU A 340 22.60 -23.62 -39.86
C GLU A 340 23.15 -24.50 -38.73
N PHE A 341 23.26 -24.01 -37.48
CA PHE A 341 23.83 -24.77 -36.38
C PHE A 341 22.91 -25.91 -35.93
N ASP A 342 23.47 -27.10 -35.74
CA ASP A 342 22.77 -28.18 -35.05
C ASP A 342 22.70 -27.92 -33.52
N GLU A 343 22.00 -28.80 -32.78
CA GLU A 343 21.82 -28.64 -31.34
C GLU A 343 23.16 -28.62 -30.56
N LYS A 344 24.15 -29.38 -31.01
CA LYS A 344 25.49 -29.47 -30.39
C LYS A 344 26.30 -28.21 -30.68
N GLU A 345 26.27 -27.71 -31.92
CA GLU A 345 26.92 -26.48 -32.33
C GLU A 345 26.30 -25.26 -31.63
N ALA A 346 24.97 -25.20 -31.54
CA ALA A 346 24.27 -24.15 -30.82
C ALA A 346 24.66 -24.10 -29.35
N LYS A 347 24.72 -25.26 -28.68
CA LYS A 347 25.17 -25.38 -27.29
C LYS A 347 26.63 -24.96 -27.11
N THR A 348 27.52 -25.45 -27.97
CA THR A 348 28.95 -25.11 -27.97
C THR A 348 29.17 -23.61 -28.15
N PHE A 349 28.42 -23.00 -29.08
CA PHE A 349 28.44 -21.56 -29.31
C PHE A 349 28.08 -20.77 -28.05
N VAL A 350 27.03 -21.16 -27.32
CA VAL A 350 26.63 -20.48 -26.08
C VAL A 350 27.71 -20.58 -25.00
N ILE A 351 28.30 -21.77 -24.80
CA ILE A 351 29.38 -21.97 -23.81
C ILE A 351 30.61 -21.10 -24.16
N LEU A 352 31.04 -21.12 -25.42
CA LEU A 352 32.14 -20.28 -25.91
C LEU A 352 31.83 -18.78 -25.77
N LYS A 353 30.58 -18.39 -26.03
CA LYS A 353 30.12 -17.00 -25.85
C LYS A 353 30.27 -16.56 -24.40
N PHE A 354 29.89 -17.40 -23.43
CA PHE A 354 30.10 -17.11 -22.02
C PHE A 354 31.59 -16.98 -21.68
N LEU A 355 32.43 -17.92 -22.10
CA LEU A 355 33.88 -17.87 -21.89
C LEU A 355 34.50 -16.56 -22.39
N LEU A 356 34.13 -16.13 -23.60
CA LEU A 356 34.68 -14.92 -24.21
C LEU A 356 34.15 -13.64 -23.55
N GLN A 357 32.85 -13.59 -23.28
CA GLN A 357 32.13 -12.34 -22.99
C GLN A 357 31.79 -12.11 -21.51
N ILE A 358 32.08 -13.06 -20.60
CA ILE A 358 31.81 -12.88 -19.16
C ILE A 358 32.34 -11.54 -18.63
N THR A 359 31.48 -10.81 -17.92
CA THR A 359 31.80 -9.55 -17.26
C THR A 359 32.58 -9.82 -15.98
N GLU A 360 33.72 -9.15 -15.83
CA GLU A 360 34.62 -9.30 -14.69
C GLU A 360 34.02 -8.63 -13.44
N ASN A 361 33.91 -9.37 -12.33
CA ASN A 361 33.57 -8.78 -11.04
C ASN A 361 34.74 -7.95 -10.49
N GLU A 362 34.45 -6.75 -9.98
CA GLU A 362 35.48 -5.80 -9.54
C GLU A 362 36.36 -6.34 -8.39
N SER A 363 35.80 -7.17 -7.51
CA SER A 363 36.52 -7.80 -6.40
C SER A 363 37.58 -8.81 -6.86
N ARG A 364 37.42 -9.43 -8.04
CA ARG A 364 38.28 -10.51 -8.57
C ARG A 364 38.80 -10.26 -9.98
N LYS A 365 38.74 -8.99 -10.41
CA LYS A 365 39.00 -8.57 -11.79
C LYS A 365 40.34 -9.05 -12.35
N LYS A 366 41.39 -9.09 -11.52
CA LYS A 366 42.74 -9.49 -11.95
C LYS A 366 42.81 -10.98 -12.32
N ASP A 367 42.27 -11.85 -11.48
CA ASP A 367 42.34 -13.30 -11.66
C ASP A 367 41.44 -13.76 -12.81
N VAL A 368 40.24 -13.17 -12.91
CA VAL A 368 39.31 -13.39 -14.02
C VAL A 368 39.94 -12.97 -15.35
N LYS A 369 40.62 -11.80 -15.42
CA LYS A 369 41.34 -11.36 -16.63
C LYS A 369 42.42 -12.35 -17.07
N LYS A 370 43.16 -12.91 -16.12
CA LYS A 370 44.22 -13.88 -16.39
C LYS A 370 43.64 -15.14 -17.03
N LEU A 371 42.55 -15.68 -16.48
CA LEU A 371 41.85 -16.83 -17.05
C LEU A 371 41.26 -16.52 -18.42
N LYS A 372 40.58 -15.38 -18.59
CA LYS A 372 40.05 -14.96 -19.89
C LYS A 372 41.13 -14.85 -20.97
N SER A 373 42.32 -14.34 -20.62
CA SER A 373 43.45 -14.29 -21.57
C SER A 373 43.90 -15.70 -21.97
N LYS A 374 44.03 -16.61 -21.00
CA LYS A 374 44.40 -18.02 -21.25
C LYS A 374 43.38 -18.69 -22.17
N PHE A 375 42.09 -18.54 -21.90
CA PHE A 375 41.03 -19.14 -22.71
C PHE A 375 40.87 -18.46 -24.07
N ASN A 376 41.13 -17.15 -24.16
CA ASN A 376 41.19 -16.45 -25.44
C ASN A 376 42.27 -17.04 -26.36
N ASP A 377 43.43 -17.37 -25.81
CA ASP A 377 44.53 -18.00 -26.56
C ASP A 377 44.20 -19.45 -26.93
N LYS A 378 43.53 -20.20 -26.05
CA LYS A 378 43.16 -21.60 -26.26
C LYS A 378 42.10 -21.80 -27.35
N TYR A 379 41.05 -20.97 -27.36
CA TYR A 379 39.86 -21.22 -28.17
C TYR A 379 39.62 -20.23 -29.31
N PHE A 380 40.23 -19.04 -29.29
CA PHE A 380 39.84 -17.94 -30.19
C PHE A 380 40.99 -17.36 -31.02
N LYS A 381 42.20 -17.94 -30.93
CA LYS A 381 43.32 -17.72 -31.86
C LYS A 381 43.35 -18.85 -32.90
N ILE A 382 42.49 -18.74 -33.91
CA ILE A 382 42.33 -19.71 -34.98
C ILE A 382 42.52 -18.96 -36.31
N ASP A 383 43.41 -19.48 -37.15
CA ASP A 383 43.76 -18.86 -38.45
C ASP A 383 42.92 -19.42 -39.63
N GLU A 384 41.89 -20.21 -39.33
CA GLU A 384 40.94 -20.78 -40.32
C GLU A 384 39.71 -19.87 -40.47
N ASN A 385 39.24 -19.69 -41.72
CA ASN A 385 38.06 -18.88 -42.02
C ASN A 385 36.77 -19.72 -42.20
N PHE A 386 36.89 -21.05 -42.36
CA PHE A 386 35.79 -21.97 -42.68
C PHE A 386 34.97 -21.50 -43.90
N ASP A 387 33.67 -21.79 -43.96
CA ASP A 387 32.76 -21.40 -45.06
C ASP A 387 32.44 -19.89 -45.13
N LEU A 388 33.30 -19.03 -44.58
CA LEU A 388 33.19 -17.57 -44.70
C LEU A 388 34.15 -17.06 -45.77
N ASP A 389 33.64 -16.18 -46.62
CA ASP A 389 34.39 -15.48 -47.65
C ASP A 389 35.57 -14.66 -47.06
N GLU A 390 36.75 -14.74 -47.69
CA GLU A 390 37.97 -14.11 -47.18
C GLU A 390 37.85 -12.58 -47.11
N ASP A 391 37.25 -11.95 -48.12
CA ASP A 391 37.03 -10.51 -48.15
C ASP A 391 36.07 -10.09 -47.03
N PHE A 392 35.04 -10.91 -46.76
CA PHE A 392 34.12 -10.70 -45.64
C PHE A 392 34.83 -10.79 -44.28
N VAL A 393 35.67 -11.82 -44.08
CA VAL A 393 36.44 -12.01 -42.85
C VAL A 393 37.42 -10.86 -42.63
N GLU A 394 38.14 -10.44 -43.67
CA GLU A 394 39.11 -9.36 -43.60
C GLU A 394 38.43 -8.00 -43.34
N LYS A 395 37.27 -7.76 -43.93
CA LYS A 395 36.41 -6.60 -43.64
C LYS A 395 36.02 -6.52 -42.15
N ILE A 396 35.74 -7.66 -41.52
CA ILE A 396 35.43 -7.70 -40.07
C ILE A 396 36.70 -7.54 -39.21
N LYS A 397 37.81 -8.22 -39.56
CA LYS A 397 39.08 -8.11 -38.83
C LYS A 397 39.60 -6.66 -38.83
N ASN A 398 39.37 -5.92 -39.91
CA ASN A 398 39.74 -4.51 -40.06
C ASN A 398 38.72 -3.51 -39.49
N SER A 399 37.53 -3.98 -39.11
CA SER A 399 36.50 -3.14 -38.47
C SER A 399 36.97 -2.57 -37.12
N LYS A 400 36.41 -1.43 -36.70
CA LYS A 400 36.58 -0.92 -35.32
C LYS A 400 35.58 -1.55 -34.34
N ASP A 401 34.60 -2.32 -34.83
CA ASP A 401 33.58 -2.96 -34.01
C ASP A 401 34.12 -4.24 -33.33
N THR A 402 34.43 -4.13 -32.04
CA THR A 402 34.91 -5.25 -31.22
C THR A 402 33.85 -6.32 -30.99
N GLY A 403 32.56 -5.95 -30.97
CA GLY A 403 31.47 -6.92 -30.81
C GLY A 403 31.36 -7.82 -32.04
N LEU A 404 31.46 -7.22 -33.23
CA LEU A 404 31.45 -7.96 -34.49
C LEU A 404 32.64 -8.92 -34.61
N LYS A 405 33.84 -8.49 -34.20
CA LYS A 405 35.02 -9.38 -34.13
C LYS A 405 34.83 -10.55 -33.18
N ASN A 406 34.12 -10.33 -32.06
CA ASN A 406 33.82 -11.41 -31.12
C ASN A 406 32.87 -12.44 -31.74
N TYR A 407 31.85 -12.04 -32.49
CA TYR A 407 30.97 -12.98 -33.19
C TYR A 407 31.69 -13.78 -34.28
N LEU A 408 32.61 -13.16 -35.02
CA LEU A 408 33.47 -13.88 -35.96
C LEU A 408 34.30 -14.95 -35.25
N LYS A 409 34.96 -14.58 -34.14
CA LYS A 409 35.73 -15.53 -33.30
C LYS A 409 34.85 -16.67 -32.78
N LEU A 410 33.63 -16.38 -32.37
CA LEU A 410 32.69 -17.38 -31.86
C LEU A 410 32.26 -18.36 -32.95
N TYR A 411 31.94 -17.87 -34.14
CA TYR A 411 31.62 -18.72 -35.28
C TYR A 411 32.76 -19.69 -35.61
N ILE A 412 33.98 -19.15 -35.81
CA ILE A 412 35.18 -19.93 -36.13
C ILE A 412 35.48 -20.95 -35.03
N ALA A 413 35.41 -20.55 -33.76
CA ALA A 413 35.66 -21.45 -32.64
C ALA A 413 34.61 -22.56 -32.51
N THR A 414 33.36 -22.30 -32.87
CA THR A 414 32.28 -23.31 -32.84
C THR A 414 32.51 -24.37 -33.92
N LYS A 415 32.90 -23.96 -35.14
CA LYS A 415 33.15 -24.87 -36.27
C LYS A 415 34.43 -25.71 -36.14
N LYS A 416 35.34 -25.36 -35.23
CA LYS A 416 36.57 -26.12 -34.95
C LYS A 416 36.33 -27.41 -34.14
N GLU A 417 35.10 -27.65 -33.66
CA GLU A 417 34.69 -28.87 -32.95
C GLU A 417 35.55 -29.25 -31.75
N PHE A 418 35.82 -28.30 -30.85
CA PHE A 418 36.46 -28.60 -29.56
C PHE A 418 35.64 -29.59 -28.70
N ASP A 419 36.30 -30.32 -27.80
CA ASP A 419 35.61 -31.20 -26.85
C ASP A 419 34.70 -30.40 -25.92
N GLU A 420 33.39 -30.63 -26.01
CA GLU A 420 32.37 -29.90 -25.26
C GLU A 420 32.62 -29.97 -23.74
N LYS A 421 33.03 -31.14 -23.24
CA LYS A 421 33.32 -31.34 -21.81
C LYS A 421 34.51 -30.49 -21.36
N GLU A 422 35.55 -30.40 -22.19
CA GLU A 422 36.70 -29.55 -21.92
C GLU A 422 36.31 -28.06 -21.85
N ILE A 423 35.56 -27.57 -22.84
CA ILE A 423 35.11 -26.16 -22.88
C ILE A 423 34.22 -25.86 -21.66
N LEU A 424 33.33 -26.79 -21.30
CA LEU A 424 32.44 -26.64 -20.15
C LEU A 424 33.23 -26.60 -18.83
N ASN A 425 34.24 -27.44 -18.65
CA ASN A 425 35.11 -27.41 -17.47
C ASN A 425 35.90 -26.10 -17.36
N ASP A 426 36.37 -25.55 -18.47
CA ASP A 426 37.01 -24.24 -18.50
C ASP A 426 36.02 -23.12 -18.16
N LEU A 427 34.76 -23.22 -18.61
CA LEU A 427 33.69 -22.28 -18.22
C LEU A 427 33.38 -22.38 -16.72
N ILE A 428 33.26 -23.58 -16.17
CA ILE A 428 33.08 -23.82 -14.73
C ILE A 428 34.21 -23.17 -13.94
N THR A 429 35.46 -23.32 -14.40
CA THR A 429 36.63 -22.70 -13.77
C THR A 429 36.53 -21.18 -13.80
N LEU A 430 36.17 -20.60 -14.95
CA LEU A 430 36.02 -19.14 -15.09
C LEU A 430 34.90 -18.60 -14.19
N LEU A 431 33.76 -19.29 -14.14
CA LEU A 431 32.60 -18.90 -13.35
C LEU A 431 32.89 -19.00 -11.85
N ASN A 432 33.54 -20.06 -11.40
CA ASN A 432 33.95 -20.22 -10.00
C ASN A 432 34.95 -19.13 -9.59
N GLU A 433 35.86 -18.73 -10.48
CA GLU A 433 36.75 -17.60 -10.19
C GLU A 433 35.95 -16.29 -10.12
N ASN A 434 35.03 -16.05 -11.06
CA ASN A 434 34.29 -14.80 -11.15
C ASN A 434 33.27 -14.60 -10.02
N TYR A 435 32.51 -15.64 -9.65
CA TYR A 435 31.41 -15.59 -8.67
C TYR A 435 31.73 -16.27 -7.34
N GLY A 436 32.90 -16.90 -7.18
CA GLY A 436 33.27 -17.60 -5.94
C GLY A 436 33.63 -16.68 -4.76
N GLY A 437 33.82 -17.28 -3.60
CA GLY A 437 34.17 -16.59 -2.36
C GLY A 437 33.06 -15.65 -1.89
N SER A 438 33.41 -14.40 -1.55
CA SER A 438 32.46 -13.41 -0.99
C SER A 438 31.35 -12.97 -1.95
N GLU A 439 31.44 -13.29 -3.25
CA GLU A 439 30.40 -12.96 -4.23
C GLU A 439 29.26 -13.99 -4.24
N LYS A 440 29.47 -15.18 -3.66
CA LYS A 440 28.51 -16.27 -3.58
C LYS A 440 27.66 -16.15 -2.32
N ALA A 441 26.35 -16.24 -2.50
CA ALA A 441 25.37 -16.38 -1.43
C ALA A 441 25.11 -17.87 -1.20
N ASP A 442 25.32 -18.32 0.04
CA ASP A 442 24.92 -19.66 0.46
C ASP A 442 23.45 -19.63 0.89
N LEU A 443 22.58 -20.25 0.09
CA LEU A 443 21.14 -20.29 0.36
C LEU A 443 20.80 -21.04 1.66
N LYS A 444 21.60 -22.04 2.03
CA LYS A 444 21.42 -22.77 3.28
C LYS A 444 21.72 -21.87 4.48
N GLU A 445 22.85 -21.15 4.44
CA GLU A 445 23.17 -20.17 5.49
C GLU A 445 22.13 -19.05 5.57
N ILE A 446 21.58 -18.61 4.43
CA ILE A 446 20.52 -17.59 4.40
C ILE A 446 19.25 -18.11 5.04
N ILE A 447 18.79 -19.32 4.68
CA ILE A 447 17.59 -19.93 5.29
C ILE A 447 17.79 -20.15 6.78
N ASP A 448 18.98 -20.62 7.19
CA ASP A 448 19.36 -20.77 8.59
C ASP A 448 19.27 -19.45 9.36
N GLU A 449 19.80 -18.36 8.78
CA GLU A 449 19.75 -17.02 9.37
C GLU A 449 18.31 -16.52 9.48
N LEU A 450 17.47 -16.74 8.45
CA LEU A 450 16.04 -16.38 8.48
C LEU A 450 15.28 -17.17 9.55
N LEU A 451 15.46 -18.50 9.62
CA LEU A 451 14.82 -19.36 10.63
C LEU A 451 15.28 -19.03 12.05
N GLY A 452 16.40 -18.35 12.23
CA GLY A 452 16.80 -17.73 13.49
C GLY A 452 15.80 -16.70 14.03
N TYR A 453 14.98 -16.09 13.17
CA TYR A 453 13.90 -15.15 13.56
C TYR A 453 12.54 -15.84 13.73
N ALA A 454 12.44 -17.14 13.45
CA ALA A 454 11.19 -17.89 13.44
C ALA A 454 10.91 -18.60 14.78
N TYR A 455 9.63 -18.78 15.05
CA TYR A 455 9.07 -19.42 16.24
C TYR A 455 8.02 -20.46 15.81
N LEU A 456 7.97 -21.56 16.55
CA LEU A 456 6.98 -22.61 16.46
C LEU A 456 6.36 -22.80 17.85
N ASN A 457 5.05 -22.62 17.97
CA ASN A 457 4.31 -22.74 19.25
C ASN A 457 4.89 -21.87 20.37
N GLY A 458 5.32 -20.65 20.02
CA GLY A 458 5.95 -19.70 20.93
C GLY A 458 7.38 -20.06 21.35
N LYS A 459 7.95 -21.15 20.82
CA LYS A 459 9.35 -21.54 21.04
C LYS A 459 10.19 -21.18 19.83
N LYS A 460 11.35 -20.59 20.08
CA LYS A 460 12.28 -20.20 19.02
C LYS A 460 12.83 -21.44 18.33
N ILE A 461 12.84 -21.45 17.00
CA ILE A 461 13.30 -22.62 16.22
C ILE A 461 14.82 -22.73 16.30
N ARG A 462 15.53 -21.60 16.20
CA ARG A 462 17.00 -21.52 16.24
C ARG A 462 17.50 -20.29 16.98
N GLY A 463 18.74 -20.34 17.47
CA GLY A 463 19.43 -19.15 17.96
C GLY A 463 19.82 -18.22 16.82
N ILE A 464 19.74 -16.90 17.03
CA ILE A 464 20.27 -15.92 16.08
C ILE A 464 21.79 -15.86 16.26
N LYS A 465 22.54 -16.13 15.20
CA LYS A 465 23.98 -15.86 15.16
C LYS A 465 24.19 -14.43 14.68
N PHE A 466 24.46 -13.51 15.60
CA PHE A 466 24.83 -12.15 15.25
C PHE A 466 26.24 -12.15 14.65
N GLY A 467 26.37 -11.66 13.41
CA GLY A 467 27.69 -11.43 12.81
C GLY A 467 28.35 -10.19 13.39
N ASP A 468 29.68 -10.09 13.22
CA ASP A 468 30.44 -8.91 13.64
C ASP A 468 29.96 -7.64 12.90
N ILE A 469 29.97 -6.53 13.62
CA ILE A 469 29.69 -5.21 13.05
C ILE A 469 30.87 -4.82 12.17
N GLY A 470 30.62 -4.59 10.88
CA GLY A 470 31.67 -4.25 9.93
C GLY A 470 32.33 -2.91 10.23
N SER A 471 33.61 -2.77 9.87
CA SER A 471 34.25 -1.46 9.82
C SER A 471 33.62 -0.56 8.74
N LYS A 472 33.80 0.76 8.81
CA LYS A 472 33.28 1.73 7.81
C LYS A 472 33.56 1.37 6.34
N LYS A 473 34.66 0.63 6.08
CA LYS A 473 35.05 0.17 4.73
C LYS A 473 34.42 -1.17 4.33
N ASN A 474 34.07 -2.00 5.31
CA ASN A 474 33.61 -3.38 5.11
C ASN A 474 32.25 -3.63 5.80
N MET A 475 31.34 -2.66 5.80
CA MET A 475 30.02 -2.83 6.43
C MET A 475 28.91 -2.88 5.39
N CYS A 476 27.91 -3.71 5.64
CA CYS A 476 26.70 -3.76 4.84
C CYS A 476 25.95 -2.44 4.95
N SER A 477 25.61 -1.85 3.80
CA SER A 477 24.92 -0.56 3.72
C SER A 477 23.46 -0.61 4.21
N LEU A 478 22.90 -1.81 4.43
CA LEU A 478 21.52 -2.03 4.86
C LEU A 478 21.43 -2.47 6.32
N CYS A 479 22.19 -3.50 6.73
CA CYS A 479 22.11 -4.06 8.09
C CYS A 479 23.35 -3.82 8.97
N GLY A 480 24.45 -3.29 8.44
CA GLY A 480 25.69 -3.05 9.20
C GLY A 480 26.61 -4.25 9.44
N LYS A 481 26.20 -5.48 9.09
CA LYS A 481 27.02 -6.71 9.16
C LYS A 481 28.32 -6.55 8.36
N GLU A 482 29.42 -7.15 8.82
CA GLU A 482 30.68 -7.15 8.07
C GLU A 482 30.52 -7.84 6.70
N THR A 483 31.01 -7.19 5.64
CA THR A 483 31.00 -7.69 4.26
C THR A 483 31.98 -6.92 3.37
N LYS A 484 32.54 -7.63 2.38
CA LYS A 484 33.39 -7.07 1.32
C LYS A 484 32.74 -7.11 -0.06
N THR A 485 31.52 -7.66 -0.16
CA THR A 485 30.80 -7.83 -1.42
C THR A 485 30.27 -6.48 -1.89
N VAL A 486 30.68 -6.06 -3.08
CA VAL A 486 30.30 -4.76 -3.63
C VAL A 486 28.93 -4.85 -4.28
N ALA A 487 28.05 -3.90 -3.97
CA ALA A 487 26.72 -3.82 -4.57
C ALA A 487 26.82 -3.50 -6.08
N ILE A 488 26.02 -4.17 -6.91
CA ILE A 488 26.07 -4.05 -8.38
C ILE A 488 24.76 -3.47 -8.91
N ALA A 489 24.84 -2.60 -9.93
CA ALA A 489 23.67 -1.88 -10.48
C ALA A 489 22.59 -2.83 -10.98
N ASN A 490 22.99 -3.98 -11.48
CA ASN A 490 22.09 -5.00 -11.96
C ASN A 490 21.35 -5.75 -10.85
N LEU A 491 21.74 -5.70 -9.59
CA LEU A 491 21.03 -6.37 -8.49
C LEU A 491 20.45 -5.40 -7.46
N CYS A 492 20.87 -4.13 -7.48
CA CYS A 492 20.40 -3.10 -6.57
C CYS A 492 18.96 -2.68 -6.86
N PHE A 493 18.06 -2.99 -5.93
CA PHE A 493 16.71 -2.45 -5.89
C PHE A 493 16.65 -1.21 -4.99
N GLY A 494 16.09 -0.11 -5.49
CA GLY A 494 15.82 1.09 -4.69
C GLY A 494 17.03 1.96 -4.35
N PHE A 495 18.22 1.69 -4.89
CA PHE A 495 19.39 2.56 -4.74
C PHE A 495 20.44 2.35 -5.84
N LYS A 496 21.28 3.38 -6.05
CA LYS A 496 22.45 3.28 -6.92
C LYS A 496 23.64 2.68 -6.16
N PRO A 497 24.40 1.76 -6.78
CA PRO A 497 25.64 1.25 -6.20
C PRO A 497 26.82 2.21 -6.32
N ARG A 498 26.82 3.10 -7.32
CA ARG A 498 27.79 4.20 -7.48
C ARG A 498 27.07 5.54 -7.24
N GLY A 499 27.31 6.18 -6.10
CA GLY A 499 26.82 7.53 -5.78
C GLY A 499 25.89 7.62 -4.57
N PHE A 500 26.03 8.71 -3.82
CA PHE A 500 25.14 9.11 -2.73
C PHE A 500 23.82 9.61 -3.31
N THR A 501 22.71 8.93 -3.03
CA THR A 501 21.36 9.50 -3.22
C THR A 501 20.69 9.64 -1.85
N ASN A 502 20.65 10.89 -1.38
CA ASN A 502 19.83 11.59 -0.37
C ASN A 502 19.12 10.89 0.81
N ARG A 503 19.23 9.58 1.06
CA ARG A 503 18.58 8.94 2.22
C ARG A 503 19.38 7.88 2.97
N THR A 504 20.58 7.53 2.54
CA THR A 504 21.49 6.71 3.34
C THR A 504 22.53 7.65 3.95
N ILE A 505 22.45 7.83 5.29
CA ILE A 505 23.41 8.50 6.19
C ILE A 505 24.44 9.38 5.46
N VAL A 506 24.22 10.69 5.54
CA VAL A 506 25.12 11.74 5.04
C VAL A 506 26.38 11.78 5.91
N SER A 507 27.27 10.83 5.74
CA SER A 507 28.66 10.99 6.13
C SER A 507 29.53 9.98 5.40
N LEU A 508 30.64 10.47 4.87
CA LEU A 508 31.81 9.74 4.36
C LEU A 508 31.85 9.60 2.84
N SER A 509 32.90 10.14 2.24
CA SER A 509 33.35 9.98 0.86
C SER A 509 33.65 8.50 0.50
N ASN A 510 32.61 7.66 0.42
CA ASN A 510 32.74 6.25 0.04
C ASN A 510 32.30 6.08 -1.41
N THR A 511 33.20 5.59 -2.27
CA THR A 511 32.95 5.41 -3.71
C THR A 511 32.27 4.07 -4.04
N GLN A 512 32.16 3.16 -3.07
CA GLN A 512 31.55 1.83 -3.20
C GLN A 512 30.62 1.54 -2.00
N LYS A 513 29.54 0.79 -2.25
CA LYS A 513 28.62 0.28 -1.23
C LYS A 513 28.79 -1.23 -1.09
N ASN A 514 28.97 -1.73 0.12
CA ASN A 514 29.00 -3.17 0.36
C ASN A 514 27.64 -3.69 0.83
N ILE A 515 27.35 -4.96 0.55
CA ILE A 515 26.11 -5.64 0.92
C ILE A 515 26.38 -7.09 1.37
N CYS A 516 25.74 -7.57 2.44
CA CYS A 516 25.90 -8.96 2.86
C CYS A 516 25.00 -9.89 2.02
N SER A 517 25.24 -11.21 2.08
CA SER A 517 24.51 -12.22 1.30
C SER A 517 23.00 -12.19 1.52
N VAL A 518 22.53 -12.11 2.76
CA VAL A 518 21.08 -12.05 3.08
C VAL A 518 20.45 -10.79 2.50
N CYS A 519 21.06 -9.63 2.72
CA CYS A 519 20.60 -8.37 2.15
C CYS A 519 20.63 -8.38 0.61
N LEU A 520 21.66 -8.98 0.00
CA LEU A 520 21.76 -9.13 -1.46
C LEU A 520 20.62 -9.98 -2.01
N THR A 521 20.26 -11.05 -1.31
CA THR A 521 19.15 -11.93 -1.68
C THR A 521 17.81 -11.17 -1.58
N GLU A 522 17.57 -10.46 -0.47
CA GLU A 522 16.37 -9.63 -0.27
C GLU A 522 16.21 -8.57 -1.38
N ILE A 523 17.27 -7.82 -1.73
CA ILE A 523 17.18 -6.79 -2.79
C ILE A 523 17.03 -7.40 -4.17
N THR A 524 17.63 -8.57 -4.41
CA THR A 524 17.53 -9.26 -5.69
C THR A 524 16.08 -9.72 -5.87
N PHE A 525 15.49 -10.36 -4.86
CA PHE A 525 14.09 -10.75 -4.87
C PHE A 525 13.17 -9.55 -5.11
N ARG A 526 13.39 -8.42 -4.41
CA ARG A 526 12.64 -7.18 -4.68
C ARG A 526 12.78 -6.72 -6.13
N LYS A 527 13.98 -6.73 -6.71
CA LYS A 527 14.17 -6.38 -8.13
C LYS A 527 13.45 -7.36 -9.07
N LEU A 528 13.50 -8.65 -8.78
CA LEU A 528 12.84 -9.68 -9.60
C LEU A 528 11.32 -9.47 -9.61
N ILE A 529 10.77 -9.11 -8.46
CA ILE A 529 9.34 -8.88 -8.28
C ILE A 529 8.91 -7.52 -8.88
N PHE A 530 9.60 -6.44 -8.53
CA PHE A 530 9.13 -5.06 -8.78
C PHE A 530 9.89 -4.32 -9.90
N GLY A 531 10.87 -4.97 -10.54
CA GLY A 531 11.70 -4.39 -11.59
C GLY A 531 12.82 -3.47 -11.10
N LYS A 532 13.51 -2.80 -12.04
CA LYS A 532 14.57 -1.83 -11.73
C LYS A 532 13.95 -0.48 -11.37
N LYS A 533 14.18 0.00 -10.14
CA LYS A 533 13.73 1.33 -9.71
C LYS A 533 14.79 2.00 -8.82
N GLU A 534 15.12 3.26 -9.10
CA GLU A 534 16.20 3.99 -8.41
C GLU A 534 15.70 4.91 -7.28
N ASN A 535 14.56 5.57 -7.47
CA ASN A 535 13.95 6.48 -6.51
C ASN A 535 12.54 5.98 -6.15
N VAL A 536 12.47 5.04 -5.21
CA VAL A 536 11.19 4.42 -4.84
C VAL A 536 10.90 4.49 -3.36
N GLN A 537 9.62 4.72 -3.06
CA GLN A 537 9.04 4.47 -1.76
C GLN A 537 8.27 3.15 -1.81
N ALA A 538 8.27 2.41 -0.70
CA ALA A 538 7.38 1.26 -0.54
C ALA A 538 5.99 1.75 -0.15
N VAL A 539 4.99 1.23 -0.84
CA VAL A 539 3.59 1.32 -0.45
C VAL A 539 3.19 -0.07 0.00
N TYR A 540 2.94 -0.22 1.29
CA TYR A 540 2.22 -1.35 1.83
C TYR A 540 0.74 -1.00 1.76
N ILE A 541 -0.03 -1.87 1.14
CA ILE A 541 -1.48 -1.83 1.25
C ILE A 541 -1.79 -3.00 2.17
N ASP A 542 -2.12 -2.69 3.42
CA ASP A 542 -2.73 -3.64 4.33
C ASP A 542 -4.20 -3.79 3.94
N ALA A 543 -4.30 -4.44 2.79
CA ALA A 543 -5.50 -4.86 2.16
C ALA A 543 -6.12 -6.04 2.94
N TYR A 544 -5.40 -6.58 3.94
CA TYR A 544 -5.70 -7.78 4.72
C TYR A 544 -5.58 -7.48 6.21
N ASP A 545 -6.29 -6.46 6.68
CA ASP A 545 -6.66 -6.37 8.10
C ASP A 545 -7.39 -7.64 8.61
N TYR A 546 -7.62 -8.59 7.71
CA TYR A 546 -8.13 -9.92 7.94
C TYR A 546 -7.17 -11.03 7.57
N PHE A 547 -7.09 -12.01 8.46
CA PHE A 547 -6.13 -13.10 8.43
C PHE A 547 -6.80 -14.43 8.05
N VAL A 548 -7.93 -14.36 7.36
CA VAL A 548 -8.73 -15.52 6.98
C VAL A 548 -8.74 -15.66 5.46
N PRO A 549 -8.66 -16.90 4.92
CA PRO A 549 -8.79 -17.12 3.48
C PRO A 549 -10.16 -16.63 2.99
N LEU A 550 -10.20 -15.69 2.05
CA LEU A 550 -11.44 -15.21 1.45
C LEU A 550 -11.97 -16.25 0.44
N MET A 551 -13.27 -16.56 0.55
CA MET A 551 -13.99 -17.51 -0.30
C MET A 551 -14.84 -16.87 -1.40
N ASP A 552 -15.02 -15.56 -1.35
CA ASP A 552 -16.06 -14.89 -2.10
C ASP A 552 -15.57 -14.47 -3.49
N GLU A 553 -16.41 -14.59 -4.52
CA GLU A 553 -16.08 -14.14 -5.89
C GLU A 553 -16.55 -12.68 -6.11
N LYS A 554 -17.66 -12.25 -5.48
CA LYS A 554 -18.32 -10.94 -5.68
C LYS A 554 -17.76 -9.78 -4.88
N LEU A 555 -17.51 -9.93 -3.57
CA LEU A 555 -16.81 -8.91 -2.73
C LEU A 555 -15.52 -8.45 -3.39
N THR A 556 -15.04 -9.37 -4.14
CA THR A 556 -13.72 -9.56 -4.46
C THR A 556 -13.68 -8.97 -5.89
N GLU A 557 -14.62 -9.30 -6.80
CA GLU A 557 -14.87 -8.56 -8.05
C GLU A 557 -15.08 -7.06 -7.78
N TYR A 558 -15.78 -6.73 -6.68
CA TYR A 558 -15.97 -5.37 -6.23
C TYR A 558 -14.64 -4.69 -5.88
N ILE A 559 -13.80 -5.28 -5.01
CA ILE A 559 -12.47 -4.74 -4.66
C ILE A 559 -11.59 -4.59 -5.90
N GLU A 560 -11.66 -5.55 -6.83
CA GLU A 560 -10.97 -5.51 -8.11
C GLU A 560 -11.38 -4.29 -8.95
N SER A 561 -12.68 -4.04 -9.01
CA SER A 561 -13.24 -2.90 -9.73
C SER A 561 -12.76 -1.57 -9.14
N VAL A 562 -12.65 -1.48 -7.81
CA VAL A 562 -12.09 -0.33 -7.10
C VAL A 562 -10.59 -0.21 -7.39
N GLY A 563 -9.86 -1.34 -7.36
CA GLY A 563 -8.42 -1.45 -7.61
C GLY A 563 -7.98 -1.09 -9.03
N LYS A 564 -8.85 -1.22 -10.04
CA LYS A 564 -8.55 -0.75 -11.42
C LYS A 564 -8.14 0.73 -11.46
N ASN A 565 -8.64 1.56 -10.54
CA ASN A 565 -8.25 2.98 -10.47
C ASN A 565 -6.78 3.19 -10.00
N LEU A 566 -6.18 2.18 -9.38
CA LEU A 566 -4.77 2.15 -8.99
C LEU A 566 -3.85 1.63 -10.10
N GLU A 567 -4.33 1.37 -11.33
CA GLU A 567 -3.62 0.67 -12.42
C GLU A 567 -2.14 1.04 -12.62
N ASN A 568 -1.73 2.31 -12.51
CA ASN A 568 -0.30 2.66 -12.65
C ASN A 568 0.59 2.23 -11.45
N LEU A 569 0.02 2.08 -10.25
CA LEU A 569 0.67 1.47 -9.08
C LEU A 569 0.72 -0.05 -9.17
N MET A 570 -0.27 -0.59 -9.86
CA MET A 570 -0.64 -1.99 -9.83
C MET A 570 -0.17 -2.75 -11.06
N ASN A 571 0.17 -2.12 -12.19
CA ASN A 571 0.58 -2.84 -13.40
C ASN A 571 1.90 -3.61 -13.24
N ASP A 572 2.90 -3.05 -12.55
CA ASP A 572 4.15 -3.79 -12.22
C ASP A 572 3.90 -4.88 -11.15
N ALA A 573 2.85 -4.71 -10.36
CA ALA A 573 2.37 -5.67 -9.38
C ALA A 573 1.23 -6.54 -9.93
N LYS A 574 0.80 -6.45 -11.20
CA LYS A 574 -0.44 -7.08 -11.69
C LYS A 574 -0.34 -8.60 -11.66
N SER A 575 0.86 -9.13 -11.88
CA SER A 575 1.23 -10.54 -11.72
C SER A 575 1.24 -11.02 -10.26
N PHE A 576 1.37 -10.09 -9.31
CA PHE A 576 1.21 -10.33 -7.87
C PHE A 576 -0.20 -9.99 -7.39
N ILE A 577 -0.97 -9.21 -8.17
CA ILE A 577 -2.25 -8.65 -7.77
C ILE A 577 -3.44 -9.53 -8.05
N SER A 578 -3.41 -10.26 -9.16
CA SER A 578 -4.31 -11.39 -9.34
C SER A 578 -4.27 -12.31 -8.11
N ALA A 579 -3.13 -12.36 -7.43
CA ALA A 579 -2.95 -13.22 -6.27
C ALA A 579 -3.52 -12.72 -4.94
N ILE A 580 -3.91 -11.46 -4.83
CA ILE A 580 -4.11 -10.87 -3.52
C ILE A 580 -5.39 -11.38 -2.89
N TYR A 581 -6.49 -11.35 -3.64
CA TYR A 581 -7.83 -11.57 -3.11
C TYR A 581 -8.54 -12.81 -3.67
N GLY A 582 -7.98 -13.52 -4.66
CA GLY A 582 -8.75 -14.48 -5.47
C GLY A 582 -9.42 -13.84 -6.70
N PHE A 583 -8.99 -12.65 -7.10
CA PHE A 583 -9.61 -11.85 -8.16
C PHE A 583 -9.04 -12.13 -9.53
N ASN A 584 -9.89 -12.65 -10.43
CA ASN A 584 -9.50 -13.19 -11.75
C ASN A 584 -8.40 -14.27 -11.68
N VAL A 585 -8.35 -15.01 -10.59
CA VAL A 585 -7.47 -16.16 -10.44
C VAL A 585 -7.97 -17.27 -11.38
N LYS A 586 -7.37 -17.37 -12.57
CA LYS A 586 -7.72 -18.43 -13.55
C LYS A 586 -7.31 -19.83 -13.05
N LYS A 587 -6.45 -19.90 -12.04
CA LYS A 587 -5.95 -21.14 -11.43
C LYS A 587 -5.57 -20.88 -9.97
N GLU A 588 -5.88 -21.79 -9.04
CA GLU A 588 -5.68 -21.71 -7.57
C GLU A 588 -4.27 -21.32 -7.07
N GLU A 589 -3.34 -21.18 -8.00
CA GLU A 589 -1.89 -21.05 -7.90
C GLU A 589 -1.40 -19.61 -7.65
N GLU A 590 -2.33 -18.67 -7.56
CA GLU A 590 -2.12 -17.24 -7.36
C GLU A 590 -2.88 -16.80 -6.10
N LEU A 591 -2.51 -17.24 -4.90
CA LEU A 591 -3.11 -16.73 -3.66
C LEU A 591 -1.98 -16.33 -2.69
N PHE A 592 -1.68 -15.03 -2.62
CA PHE A 592 -0.63 -14.41 -1.81
C PHE A 592 -1.20 -13.22 -1.02
N PRO A 593 -1.13 -13.18 0.32
CA PRO A 593 -2.00 -12.27 1.06
C PRO A 593 -1.49 -10.84 1.25
N PHE A 594 -0.42 -10.35 0.58
CA PHE A 594 0.14 -9.02 0.94
C PHE A 594 0.63 -8.17 -0.23
N LEU A 595 0.07 -6.95 -0.31
CA LEU A 595 0.37 -5.93 -1.30
C LEU A 595 1.51 -5.02 -0.84
N MET A 596 2.72 -5.29 -1.31
CA MET A 596 3.76 -4.26 -1.36
C MET A 596 3.91 -3.80 -2.81
N SER A 597 3.90 -2.50 -3.05
CA SER A 597 4.21 -1.89 -4.36
C SER A 597 5.23 -0.78 -4.18
N PHE A 598 5.85 -0.34 -5.28
CA PHE A 598 6.85 0.71 -5.28
C PHE A 598 6.44 1.86 -6.19
N VAL A 599 6.54 3.07 -5.66
CA VAL A 599 6.09 4.29 -6.33
C VAL A 599 7.20 5.32 -6.42
N ASP A 600 7.27 6.01 -7.56
CA ASP A 600 8.07 7.22 -7.72
C ASP A 600 7.17 8.45 -7.53
N ILE A 601 7.29 9.07 -6.37
CA ILE A 601 6.60 10.29 -5.96
C ILE A 601 7.60 11.42 -5.69
N SER A 602 8.70 11.44 -6.45
CA SER A 602 9.78 12.44 -6.31
C SER A 602 9.30 13.89 -6.46
N LYS A 603 8.23 14.13 -7.23
CA LYS A 603 7.59 15.44 -7.40
C LYS A 603 6.34 15.57 -6.55
N GLN A 604 6.15 16.73 -5.93
CA GLN A 604 4.97 16.98 -5.07
C GLN A 604 3.63 16.83 -5.82
N ILE A 605 3.55 17.21 -7.10
CA ILE A 605 2.31 16.99 -7.87
C ILE A 605 1.99 15.50 -8.07
N GLU A 606 3.00 14.67 -8.29
CA GLU A 606 2.81 13.22 -8.39
C GLU A 606 2.37 12.65 -7.05
N PHE A 607 2.92 13.15 -5.93
CA PHE A 607 2.41 12.83 -4.60
C PHE A 607 0.93 13.21 -4.44
N ILE A 608 0.51 14.41 -4.84
CA ILE A 608 -0.91 14.84 -4.69
C ILE A 608 -1.83 13.93 -5.53
N ARG A 609 -1.44 13.61 -6.77
CA ARG A 609 -2.19 12.68 -7.63
C ARG A 609 -2.26 11.27 -7.02
N PHE A 610 -1.14 10.80 -6.49
CA PHE A 610 -1.07 9.52 -5.78
C PHE A 610 -1.99 9.52 -4.55
N TYR A 611 -1.90 10.56 -3.70
CA TYR A 611 -2.71 10.71 -2.51
C TYR A 611 -4.21 10.67 -2.82
N LYS A 612 -4.65 11.31 -3.92
CA LYS A 612 -6.03 11.24 -4.40
C LYS A 612 -6.48 9.79 -4.66
N LYS A 613 -5.70 9.05 -5.44
CA LYS A 613 -5.99 7.65 -5.79
C LYS A 613 -6.07 6.77 -4.55
N ILE A 614 -5.18 7.00 -3.59
CA ILE A 614 -5.16 6.28 -2.33
C ILE A 614 -6.37 6.63 -1.47
N LEU A 615 -6.71 7.91 -1.32
CA LEU A 615 -7.92 8.30 -0.59
C LEU A 615 -9.18 7.67 -1.19
N ASP A 616 -9.34 7.68 -2.50
CA ASP A 616 -10.48 7.06 -3.17
C ASP A 616 -10.49 5.54 -2.88
N PHE A 617 -9.34 4.86 -3.01
CA PHE A 617 -9.24 3.44 -2.71
C PHE A 617 -9.57 3.11 -1.25
N VAL A 618 -8.99 3.82 -0.29
CA VAL A 618 -9.26 3.61 1.15
C VAL A 618 -10.70 3.96 1.48
N TYR A 619 -11.26 4.99 0.87
CA TYR A 619 -12.67 5.35 1.07
C TYR A 619 -13.62 4.25 0.58
N GLU A 620 -13.32 3.58 -0.53
CA GLU A 620 -14.15 2.50 -1.09
C GLU A 620 -13.89 1.12 -0.45
N THR A 621 -12.80 0.93 0.30
CA THR A 621 -12.42 -0.39 0.82
C THR A 621 -12.22 -0.45 2.34
N GLY A 622 -11.89 0.67 2.99
CA GLY A 622 -11.45 0.69 4.38
C GLY A 622 -10.05 0.11 4.63
N PHE A 623 -9.31 -0.29 3.59
CA PHE A 623 -7.98 -0.89 3.74
C PHE A 623 -6.93 0.11 4.19
N LYS A 624 -5.94 -0.38 4.92
CA LYS A 624 -4.85 0.48 5.38
C LYS A 624 -3.78 0.61 4.33
N ILE A 625 -3.18 1.79 4.24
CA ILE A 625 -2.10 2.06 3.31
C ILE A 625 -0.97 2.81 4.02
N TYR A 626 0.22 2.21 3.97
CA TYR A 626 1.44 2.75 4.53
C TYR A 626 2.44 3.06 3.41
N LEU A 627 2.85 4.32 3.31
CA LEU A 627 3.92 4.75 2.42
C LEU A 627 5.18 4.96 3.27
N THR A 628 6.14 4.05 3.12
CA THR A 628 7.35 3.97 3.97
C THR A 628 8.61 3.63 3.18
N TYR A 629 9.74 3.51 3.86
CA TYR A 629 11.02 3.15 3.25
C TYR A 629 10.97 1.71 2.72
N PRO A 630 11.64 1.39 1.60
CA PRO A 630 11.69 0.04 1.06
C PRO A 630 12.08 -1.07 2.05
N PHE A 631 12.96 -0.76 3.02
CA PHE A 631 13.47 -1.72 4.00
C PHE A 631 12.87 -1.55 5.39
N ASN A 632 11.83 -0.72 5.54
CA ASN A 632 11.12 -0.66 6.80
C ASN A 632 10.28 -1.93 6.97
N PRO A 633 10.29 -2.53 8.18
CA PRO A 633 9.48 -3.69 8.47
C PRO A 633 8.01 -3.34 8.35
N ASP A 634 7.24 -4.26 7.77
CA ASP A 634 5.79 -4.14 7.71
C ASP A 634 5.24 -4.41 9.10
N LYS A 635 4.64 -3.38 9.69
CA LYS A 635 4.00 -3.44 11.01
C LYS A 635 2.68 -2.74 10.86
N ALA A 636 1.59 -3.44 11.18
CA ALA A 636 0.29 -2.82 11.21
C ALA A 636 0.33 -1.63 12.17
N LYS A 637 -0.08 -0.50 11.62
CA LYS A 637 -0.09 0.80 12.28
C LYS A 637 -1.47 1.09 12.82
N ARG A 638 -1.54 2.05 13.74
CA ARG A 638 -2.82 2.37 14.36
C ARG A 638 -3.77 3.00 13.36
N GLU A 639 -3.23 3.90 12.57
CA GLU A 639 -3.93 4.67 11.55
C GLU A 639 -4.13 3.85 10.26
N THR A 640 -5.23 4.11 9.55
CA THR A 640 -5.50 3.53 8.23
C THR A 640 -4.59 4.10 7.14
N ILE A 641 -4.19 5.37 7.21
CA ILE A 641 -3.20 5.95 6.28
C ILE A 641 -1.98 6.41 7.05
N ILE A 642 -0.77 5.94 6.68
CA ILE A 642 0.50 6.47 7.22
C ILE A 642 1.51 6.73 6.13
N PHE A 643 1.82 7.99 5.88
CA PHE A 643 2.78 8.41 4.87
C PHE A 643 4.00 9.08 5.49
N ASP A 644 5.05 8.28 5.76
CA ASP A 644 6.32 8.76 6.36
C ASP A 644 6.94 9.93 5.56
N TYR A 645 6.67 9.95 4.26
CA TYR A 645 7.22 10.87 3.26
C TYR A 645 6.27 11.92 2.74
N ALA A 646 5.18 12.15 3.45
CA ALA A 646 4.25 13.20 3.08
C ALA A 646 4.95 14.58 2.96
N PRO A 647 4.63 15.39 1.94
CA PRO A 647 5.04 16.78 1.86
C PRO A 647 4.64 17.52 3.13
N LYS A 648 5.39 18.58 3.47
CA LYS A 648 5.14 19.38 4.69
C LYS A 648 3.70 19.87 4.80
N SER A 649 3.05 20.19 3.68
CA SER A 649 1.64 20.61 3.66
C SER A 649 0.69 19.52 4.14
N PHE A 650 0.87 18.27 3.71
CA PHE A 650 0.07 17.13 4.16
C PHE A 650 0.30 16.85 5.65
N LYS A 651 1.55 16.93 6.12
CA LYS A 651 1.87 16.79 7.55
C LYS A 651 1.20 17.86 8.41
N LYS A 652 1.21 19.13 7.97
CA LYS A 652 0.51 20.22 8.66
C LYS A 652 -1.00 20.04 8.74
N LEU A 653 -1.59 19.44 7.70
CA LEU A 653 -3.02 19.17 7.64
C LEU A 653 -3.44 17.96 8.47
N GLY A 654 -2.48 17.16 8.96
CA GLY A 654 -2.73 15.86 9.61
C GLY A 654 -3.13 14.76 8.62
N TRP A 655 -2.82 14.94 7.34
CA TRP A 655 -3.19 14.02 6.26
C TRP A 655 -2.16 12.91 6.04
N ASP A 656 -1.03 12.96 6.76
CA ASP A 656 -0.01 11.91 6.71
C ASP A 656 -0.29 10.76 7.69
N LYS A 657 -1.23 10.94 8.64
CA LYS A 657 -1.64 9.95 9.65
C LYS A 657 -3.14 10.08 9.89
N VAL A 658 -3.93 9.20 9.29
CA VAL A 658 -5.40 9.32 9.27
C VAL A 658 -6.05 8.08 9.86
N ARG A 659 -6.92 8.25 10.86
CA ARG A 659 -7.75 7.16 11.40
C ARG A 659 -8.93 6.85 10.47
N ILE A 660 -9.44 5.62 10.53
CA ILE A 660 -10.48 5.12 9.61
C ILE A 660 -11.75 5.99 9.59
N ASP A 661 -12.15 6.53 10.74
CA ASP A 661 -13.33 7.38 10.95
C ASP A 661 -13.13 8.83 10.44
N GLU A 662 -11.91 9.20 10.07
CA GLU A 662 -11.58 10.52 9.52
C GLU A 662 -11.49 10.53 7.97
N ILE A 663 -11.45 9.35 7.33
CA ILE A 663 -11.18 9.19 5.90
C ILE A 663 -12.18 9.95 5.03
N GLU A 664 -13.49 9.81 5.29
CA GLU A 664 -14.53 10.45 4.49
C GLU A 664 -14.41 11.99 4.54
N LYS A 665 -14.23 12.55 5.75
CA LYS A 665 -14.06 13.99 5.95
C LYS A 665 -12.85 14.52 5.18
N ILE A 666 -11.71 13.85 5.32
CA ILE A 666 -10.46 14.25 4.65
C ILE A 666 -10.58 14.12 3.14
N ARG A 667 -11.21 13.05 2.63
CA ARG A 667 -11.46 12.87 1.20
C ARG A 667 -12.32 14.01 0.63
N ASN A 668 -13.42 14.34 1.29
CA ASN A 668 -14.32 15.41 0.84
C ASN A 668 -13.61 16.77 0.84
N GLU A 669 -12.79 17.03 1.85
CA GLU A 669 -11.96 18.24 1.91
C GLU A 669 -10.88 18.27 0.80
N PHE A 670 -10.16 17.17 0.60
CA PHE A 670 -9.17 17.02 -0.46
C PHE A 670 -9.79 17.24 -1.84
N GLU A 671 -10.95 16.62 -2.12
CA GLU A 671 -11.66 16.74 -3.39
C GLU A 671 -12.05 18.19 -3.70
N LEU A 672 -12.43 18.95 -2.68
CA LEU A 672 -12.76 20.37 -2.84
C LEU A 672 -11.53 21.18 -3.29
N LEU A 673 -10.38 20.96 -2.66
CA LEU A 673 -9.11 21.58 -3.06
C LEU A 673 -8.68 21.13 -4.46
N TRP A 674 -8.79 19.84 -4.75
CA TRP A 674 -8.42 19.26 -6.04
C TRP A 674 -9.25 19.85 -7.18
N LYS A 675 -10.58 19.91 -7.02
CA LYS A 675 -11.50 20.49 -8.00
C LYS A 675 -11.26 21.98 -8.20
N LEU A 676 -11.00 22.73 -7.12
CA LEU A 676 -10.66 24.16 -7.22
C LEU A 676 -9.35 24.35 -8.01
N GLY A 677 -8.29 23.63 -7.64
CA GLY A 677 -6.99 23.70 -8.32
C GLY A 677 -7.08 23.30 -9.80
N TYR A 678 -7.83 22.25 -10.12
CA TYR A 678 -8.05 21.81 -11.50
C TYR A 678 -8.85 22.83 -12.31
N THR A 679 -9.89 23.43 -11.72
CA THR A 679 -10.68 24.47 -12.37
C THR A 679 -9.83 25.72 -12.66
N LEU A 680 -8.92 26.08 -11.75
CA LEU A 680 -8.00 27.21 -11.95
C LEU A 680 -6.95 26.97 -13.04
N ARG A 681 -6.66 25.71 -13.38
CA ARG A 681 -5.62 25.36 -14.35
C ARG A 681 -5.95 25.84 -15.78
N ARG A 682 -7.24 26.02 -16.14
CA ARG A 682 -7.80 26.50 -17.43
C ARG A 682 -6.75 26.74 -18.53
N GLY A 683 -6.37 25.69 -19.24
CA GLY A 683 -5.48 25.75 -20.42
C GLY A 683 -3.99 26.01 -20.16
N SER A 684 -3.57 26.45 -18.98
CA SER A 684 -2.16 26.58 -18.61
C SER A 684 -1.60 25.24 -18.07
N LYS A 685 -0.43 24.81 -18.56
CA LYS A 685 0.25 23.55 -18.16
C LYS A 685 0.87 23.58 -16.75
N SER A 686 0.48 24.50 -15.88
CA SER A 686 1.21 24.73 -14.63
C SER A 686 0.59 23.96 -13.45
N ASP A 687 1.03 22.71 -13.28
CA ASP A 687 0.81 21.90 -12.07
C ASP A 687 1.20 22.65 -10.76
N ASN A 688 2.01 23.71 -10.87
CA ASN A 688 2.39 24.58 -9.75
C ASN A 688 1.21 25.28 -9.08
N VAL A 689 0.09 25.53 -9.78
CA VAL A 689 -1.08 26.18 -9.17
C VAL A 689 -1.73 25.26 -8.14
N VAL A 690 -1.86 23.97 -8.47
CA VAL A 690 -2.38 22.95 -7.55
C VAL A 690 -1.43 22.81 -6.36
N VAL A 691 -0.13 22.68 -6.61
CA VAL A 691 0.87 22.58 -5.54
C VAL A 691 0.84 23.80 -4.62
N SER A 692 0.74 25.02 -5.18
CA SER A 692 0.67 26.27 -4.41
C SER A 692 -0.61 26.37 -3.59
N LEU A 693 -1.76 25.97 -4.15
CA LEU A 693 -3.04 25.92 -3.42
C LEU A 693 -2.91 25.03 -2.18
N PHE A 694 -2.42 23.80 -2.34
CA PHE A 694 -2.28 22.86 -1.21
C PHE A 694 -1.29 23.36 -0.15
N ASN A 695 -0.17 23.96 -0.56
CA ASN A 695 0.81 24.51 0.37
C ASN A 695 0.27 25.72 1.13
N ASP A 696 -0.38 26.64 0.43
CA ASP A 696 -0.97 27.83 1.03
C ASP A 696 -2.14 27.49 1.96
N TYR A 697 -2.99 26.53 1.57
CA TYR A 697 -4.09 26.04 2.38
C TYR A 697 -3.62 25.38 3.67
N ALA A 698 -2.57 24.57 3.59
CA ALA A 698 -1.94 23.94 4.75
C ALA A 698 -1.30 24.95 5.73
N ASP A 699 -0.82 26.10 5.21
CA ASP A 699 -0.31 27.19 6.05
C ASP A 699 -1.47 28.00 6.67
N ASN A 700 -2.52 28.27 5.89
CA ASN A 700 -3.69 29.01 6.33
C ASN A 700 -4.94 28.60 5.51
N PRO A 701 -5.95 27.96 6.12
CA PRO A 701 -7.14 27.48 5.41
C PRO A 701 -7.94 28.58 4.68
N MET A 702 -7.86 29.85 5.10
CA MET A 702 -8.50 30.96 4.39
C MET A 702 -7.91 31.20 3.00
N ALA A 703 -6.72 30.66 2.69
CA ALA A 703 -6.17 30.67 1.35
C ALA A 703 -7.12 30.07 0.32
N PHE A 704 -7.99 29.13 0.73
CA PHE A 704 -9.04 28.60 -0.13
C PHE A 704 -9.84 29.70 -0.84
N TYR A 705 -10.31 30.71 -0.09
CA TYR A 705 -11.09 31.82 -0.64
C TYR A 705 -10.29 32.71 -1.59
N PHE A 706 -8.99 32.89 -1.33
CA PHE A 706 -8.12 33.60 -2.26
C PHE A 706 -8.02 32.91 -3.62
N TYR A 707 -7.89 31.58 -3.63
CA TYR A 707 -7.87 30.80 -4.87
C TYR A 707 -9.27 30.71 -5.51
N LEU A 708 -10.34 30.60 -4.71
CA LEU A 708 -11.72 30.64 -5.19
C LEU A 708 -12.00 31.93 -5.97
N PHE A 709 -11.56 33.08 -5.47
CA PHE A 709 -11.73 34.38 -6.13
C PHE A 709 -10.95 34.58 -7.43
N LYS A 710 -10.03 33.66 -7.76
CA LYS A 710 -9.36 33.66 -9.07
C LYS A 710 -10.22 32.98 -10.15
N LEU A 711 -11.30 32.32 -9.79
CA LEU A 711 -12.28 31.83 -10.75
C LEU A 711 -13.10 33.00 -11.31
N ASP A 712 -13.54 32.88 -12.56
CA ASP A 712 -14.48 33.83 -13.15
C ASP A 712 -15.85 33.79 -12.45
N TYR A 713 -16.27 32.61 -12.00
CA TYR A 713 -17.56 32.35 -11.37
C TYR A 713 -17.41 31.63 -10.01
N PRO A 714 -16.93 32.32 -8.97
CA PRO A 714 -16.66 31.70 -7.65
C PRO A 714 -17.92 31.20 -6.95
N HIS A 715 -19.05 31.88 -7.12
CA HIS A 715 -20.32 31.49 -6.50
C HIS A 715 -20.89 30.20 -7.09
N SER A 716 -20.83 30.03 -8.41
CA SER A 716 -21.28 28.80 -9.05
C SER A 716 -20.45 27.59 -8.58
N PHE A 717 -19.17 27.79 -8.22
CA PHE A 717 -18.38 26.75 -7.58
C PHE A 717 -18.86 26.47 -6.15
N ALA A 718 -19.14 27.50 -5.35
CA ALA A 718 -19.61 27.36 -3.97
C ALA A 718 -21.04 26.80 -3.85
N GLU A 719 -21.92 27.11 -4.81
CA GLU A 719 -23.27 26.52 -4.91
C GLU A 719 -23.19 25.05 -5.30
N LYS A 720 -22.23 24.69 -6.16
CA LYS A 720 -22.00 23.31 -6.60
C LYS A 720 -21.35 22.44 -5.51
N TYR A 721 -20.58 23.02 -4.61
CA TYR A 721 -19.80 22.28 -3.61
C TYR A 721 -19.96 22.86 -2.20
N ASN A 722 -20.31 22.00 -1.24
CA ASN A 722 -20.47 22.39 0.16
C ASN A 722 -19.13 22.84 0.79
N LEU A 723 -19.04 24.11 1.20
CA LEU A 723 -17.82 24.71 1.77
C LEU A 723 -17.70 24.54 3.30
N ASN A 724 -18.64 23.86 3.96
CA ASN A 724 -18.67 23.71 5.42
C ASN A 724 -17.37 23.13 5.99
N LEU A 725 -16.73 22.19 5.29
CA LEU A 725 -15.46 21.58 5.72
C LEU A 725 -14.33 22.62 5.81
N ILE A 726 -14.28 23.56 4.85
CA ILE A 726 -13.31 24.65 4.85
C ILE A 726 -13.57 25.59 6.03
N ASN A 727 -14.84 25.95 6.26
CA ASN A 727 -15.24 26.83 7.36
C ASN A 727 -14.90 26.22 8.73
N GLN A 728 -15.17 24.92 8.90
CA GLN A 728 -14.79 24.18 10.10
C GLN A 728 -13.28 24.19 10.32
N ARG A 729 -12.46 24.03 9.26
CA ARG A 729 -10.99 24.07 9.39
C ARG A 729 -10.46 25.49 9.64
N ILE A 730 -11.10 26.53 9.12
CA ILE A 730 -10.77 27.93 9.44
C ILE A 730 -11.01 28.20 10.93
N GLY A 731 -12.07 27.63 11.49
CA GLY A 731 -12.45 27.74 12.89
C GLY A 731 -13.54 28.79 13.12
N VAL A 732 -14.42 28.48 14.08
CA VAL A 732 -15.65 29.24 14.37
C VAL A 732 -15.37 30.70 14.68
N GLU A 733 -14.36 30.98 15.51
CA GLU A 733 -14.02 32.36 15.91
C GLU A 733 -13.66 33.25 14.69
N LYS A 734 -12.81 32.75 13.79
CA LYS A 734 -12.40 33.49 12.59
C LYS A 734 -13.57 33.67 11.63
N MET A 735 -14.36 32.62 11.42
CA MET A 735 -15.52 32.67 10.54
C MET A 735 -16.58 33.65 11.05
N ASN A 736 -16.87 33.66 12.35
CA ASN A 736 -17.81 34.60 12.96
C ASN A 736 -17.40 36.06 12.72
N ILE A 737 -16.10 36.39 12.86
CA ILE A 737 -15.60 37.75 12.59
C ILE A 737 -15.77 38.10 11.10
N ILE A 738 -15.45 37.18 10.19
CA ILE A 738 -15.59 37.39 8.74
C ILE A 738 -17.06 37.64 8.37
N GLU A 739 -17.96 36.79 8.86
CA GLU A 739 -19.40 36.89 8.58
C GLU A 739 -19.99 38.17 9.17
N LYS A 740 -19.62 38.55 10.40
CA LYS A 740 -20.03 39.82 11.02
C LYS A 740 -19.58 41.03 10.21
N LEU A 741 -18.30 41.05 9.81
CA LEU A 741 -17.77 42.12 8.96
C LEU A 741 -18.50 42.19 7.61
N ALA A 742 -18.74 41.03 6.98
CA ALA A 742 -19.45 40.93 5.70
C ALA A 742 -20.90 41.41 5.79
N ASP A 743 -21.60 41.07 6.88
CA ASP A 743 -22.98 41.48 7.11
C ASP A 743 -23.09 43.00 7.30
N ILE A 744 -22.27 43.59 8.18
CA ILE A 744 -22.21 45.05 8.37
C ILE A 744 -21.84 45.75 7.06
N ALA A 745 -20.84 45.23 6.33
CA ALA A 745 -20.45 45.79 5.04
C ALA A 745 -21.62 45.81 4.05
N SER A 746 -22.44 44.75 4.02
CA SER A 746 -23.63 44.67 3.15
C SER A 746 -24.78 45.60 3.55
N ASP A 747 -24.81 46.10 4.79
CA ASP A 747 -25.70 47.19 5.20
C ASP A 747 -25.17 48.56 4.73
N ILE A 748 -23.85 48.73 4.68
CA ILE A 748 -23.21 49.95 4.18
C ILE A 748 -23.39 50.03 2.67
N GLU A 749 -22.96 49.04 1.91
CA GLU A 749 -23.20 48.99 0.48
C GLU A 749 -23.33 47.56 0.00
N TRP A 750 -24.11 47.32 -1.05
CA TRP A 750 -24.13 46.01 -1.69
C TRP A 750 -22.91 45.83 -2.59
N ALA A 751 -22.31 44.65 -2.54
CA ALA A 751 -21.22 44.26 -3.41
C ALA A 751 -21.60 44.39 -4.90
N LYS A 752 -20.86 45.22 -5.65
CA LYS A 752 -21.05 45.49 -7.09
C LYS A 752 -19.74 45.30 -7.86
N GLY A 753 -19.82 44.84 -9.10
CA GLY A 753 -18.69 44.88 -10.06
C GLY A 753 -17.53 43.92 -9.75
N SER A 754 -16.30 44.40 -9.95
CA SER A 754 -15.06 43.60 -9.96
C SER A 754 -14.60 43.14 -8.57
N ALA A 755 -13.67 42.18 -8.52
CA ALA A 755 -13.06 41.72 -7.26
C ALA A 755 -12.39 42.85 -6.44
N SER A 756 -11.92 43.92 -7.10
CA SER A 756 -11.34 45.09 -6.41
C SER A 756 -12.40 45.86 -5.61
N SER A 757 -13.63 45.94 -6.11
CA SER A 757 -14.76 46.54 -5.40
C SER A 757 -15.13 45.72 -4.16
N LYS A 758 -15.24 44.40 -4.31
CA LYS A 758 -15.60 43.45 -3.24
C LYS A 758 -14.58 43.39 -2.10
N THR A 759 -13.35 43.81 -2.34
CA THR A 759 -12.26 43.83 -1.35
C THR A 759 -12.01 45.21 -0.74
N SER A 760 -12.65 46.28 -1.25
CA SER A 760 -12.21 47.65 -0.99
C SER A 760 -12.37 48.09 0.46
N MET A 761 -13.52 47.83 1.08
CA MET A 761 -13.82 48.25 2.46
C MET A 761 -12.79 47.68 3.46
N ILE A 762 -12.56 46.37 3.41
CA ILE A 762 -11.61 45.71 4.31
C ILE A 762 -10.16 46.12 3.99
N ARG A 763 -9.78 46.23 2.71
CA ARG A 763 -8.42 46.58 2.29
C ARG A 763 -8.04 47.99 2.77
N GLU A 764 -8.92 48.97 2.60
CA GLU A 764 -8.65 50.35 3.01
C GLU A 764 -8.56 50.48 4.53
N SER A 765 -9.45 49.80 5.24
CA SER A 765 -9.42 49.74 6.71
C SER A 765 -8.10 49.15 7.22
N LEU A 766 -7.65 48.04 6.62
CA LEU A 766 -6.38 47.40 6.98
C LEU A 766 -5.14 48.25 6.66
N GLU A 767 -5.14 49.02 5.57
CA GLU A 767 -4.03 49.94 5.25
C GLU A 767 -3.95 51.12 6.24
N VAL A 768 -5.10 51.67 6.65
CA VAL A 768 -5.15 52.70 7.69
C VAL A 768 -4.72 52.15 9.04
N LEU A 769 -5.23 50.98 9.43
CA LEU A 769 -4.81 50.27 10.64
C LEU A 769 -3.29 50.09 10.66
N LYS A 770 -2.72 49.54 9.58
CA LYS A 770 -1.28 49.31 9.45
C LYS A 770 -0.47 50.59 9.57
N THR A 771 -0.93 51.68 8.96
CA THR A 771 -0.27 52.99 9.04
C THR A 771 -0.34 53.56 10.44
N GLY A 772 -1.51 53.49 11.09
CA GLY A 772 -1.74 53.99 12.44
C GLY A 772 -0.92 53.24 13.49
N VAL A 773 -0.90 51.91 13.42
CA VAL A 773 -0.09 51.06 14.31
C VAL A 773 1.41 51.33 14.11
N LYS A 774 1.87 51.44 12.86
CA LYS A 774 3.29 51.74 12.57
C LYS A 774 3.73 53.12 13.09
N ARG A 775 2.80 54.09 13.14
CA ARG A 775 3.05 55.45 13.63
C ARG A 775 2.78 55.65 15.13
N GLY A 776 2.29 54.62 15.82
CA GLY A 776 2.02 54.66 17.26
C GLY A 776 0.81 55.51 17.65
N TYR A 777 -0.20 55.63 16.78
CA TYR A 777 -1.43 56.37 17.08
C TYR A 777 -2.31 55.66 18.11
N GLY A 778 -3.12 56.42 18.84
CA GLY A 778 -4.03 55.90 19.86
C GLY A 778 -5.21 55.12 19.26
N ASP A 779 -5.81 54.23 20.04
CA ASP A 779 -6.85 53.30 19.58
C ASP A 779 -8.04 54.00 18.90
N GLU A 780 -8.57 55.06 19.54
CA GLU A 780 -9.70 55.83 19.01
C GLU A 780 -9.29 56.67 17.78
N GLU A 781 -8.05 57.13 17.72
CA GLU A 781 -7.51 57.84 16.56
C GLU A 781 -7.46 56.92 15.34
N VAL A 782 -6.96 55.69 15.50
CA VAL A 782 -6.92 54.70 14.40
C VAL A 782 -8.34 54.34 13.94
N LYS A 783 -9.28 54.13 14.86
CA LYS A 783 -10.69 53.85 14.52
C LYS A 783 -11.35 55.01 13.78
N SER A 784 -11.15 56.25 14.24
CA SER A 784 -11.67 57.44 13.55
C SER A 784 -11.04 57.67 12.18
N MET A 785 -9.74 57.40 12.02
CA MET A 785 -9.07 57.47 10.73
C MET A 785 -9.61 56.43 9.73
N MET A 786 -9.90 55.21 10.19
CA MET A 786 -10.52 54.18 9.34
C MET A 786 -11.93 54.62 8.92
N ALA A 787 -12.76 55.06 9.87
CA ALA A 787 -14.12 55.51 9.61
C ALA A 787 -14.14 56.71 8.64
N GLY A 788 -13.25 57.69 8.84
CA GLY A 788 -13.11 58.86 7.95
C GLY A 788 -12.61 58.51 6.55
N MET A 789 -11.83 57.43 6.38
CA MET A 789 -11.48 56.91 5.06
C MET A 789 -12.68 56.28 4.36
N LEU A 790 -13.40 55.40 5.06
CA LEU A 790 -14.58 54.73 4.51
C LEU A 790 -15.72 55.71 4.21
N TYR A 791 -15.96 56.71 5.08
CA TYR A 791 -17.00 57.71 4.87
C TYR A 791 -16.77 58.54 3.60
N ARG A 792 -15.51 58.88 3.29
CA ARG A 792 -15.17 59.57 2.02
C ARG A 792 -15.55 58.75 0.80
N LYS A 793 -15.49 57.42 0.91
CA LYS A 793 -15.79 56.50 -0.19
C LYS A 793 -17.28 56.13 -0.26
N TYR A 794 -17.98 56.14 0.87
CA TYR A 794 -19.39 55.78 1.00
C TYR A 794 -20.18 56.91 1.71
N PRO A 795 -20.33 58.10 1.09
CA PRO A 795 -20.61 59.37 1.78
C PRO A 795 -22.09 59.61 2.15
N TYR A 796 -22.80 58.60 2.64
CA TYR A 796 -24.21 58.75 3.06
C TYR A 796 -24.32 58.85 4.58
N PRO A 797 -24.96 59.91 5.13
CA PRO A 797 -25.13 60.09 6.57
C PRO A 797 -25.81 58.90 7.27
N SER A 798 -26.77 58.26 6.60
CA SER A 798 -27.49 57.09 7.10
C SER A 798 -26.60 55.84 7.32
N LYS A 799 -25.36 55.86 6.83
CA LYS A 799 -24.40 54.74 6.93
C LYS A 799 -23.31 54.97 7.96
N LYS A 800 -23.24 56.16 8.56
CA LYS A 800 -22.16 56.57 9.47
C LYS A 800 -21.99 55.60 10.64
N GLU A 801 -23.10 55.27 11.32
CA GLU A 801 -23.09 54.33 12.46
C GLU A 801 -22.58 52.95 12.06
N LYS A 802 -23.01 52.44 10.89
CA LYS A 802 -22.56 51.14 10.36
C LYS A 802 -21.08 51.15 9.95
N ILE A 803 -20.57 52.26 9.41
CA ILE A 803 -19.15 52.43 9.12
C ILE A 803 -18.33 52.41 10.41
N GLU A 804 -18.78 53.12 11.45
CA GLU A 804 -18.13 53.10 12.76
C GLU A 804 -18.18 51.71 13.42
N GLU A 805 -19.31 51.00 13.30
CA GLU A 805 -19.48 49.61 13.74
C GLU A 805 -18.47 48.68 13.03
N PHE A 806 -18.35 48.79 11.70
CA PHE A 806 -17.39 48.01 10.92
C PHE A 806 -15.94 48.24 11.39
N CYS A 807 -15.55 49.51 11.57
CA CYS A 807 -14.20 49.88 12.02
C CYS A 807 -13.92 49.38 13.45
N LYS A 808 -14.91 49.39 14.35
CA LYS A 808 -14.80 48.81 15.69
C LYS A 808 -14.53 47.31 15.62
N VAL A 809 -15.26 46.55 14.80
CA VAL A 809 -15.02 45.11 14.65
C VAL A 809 -13.61 44.84 14.07
N VAL A 810 -13.18 45.60 13.06
CA VAL A 810 -11.81 45.46 12.49
C VAL A 810 -10.73 45.74 13.54
N TYR A 811 -10.91 46.74 14.40
CA TYR A 811 -9.89 47.12 15.38
C TYR A 811 -9.95 46.27 16.66
N ASP A 812 -11.11 46.21 17.31
CA ASP A 812 -11.27 45.64 18.64
C ASP A 812 -11.35 44.10 18.59
N GLU A 813 -12.04 43.53 17.60
CA GLU A 813 -12.22 42.06 17.50
C GLU A 813 -11.16 41.40 16.62
N LEU A 814 -10.88 41.94 15.44
CA LEU A 814 -9.91 41.34 14.54
C LEU A 814 -8.46 41.65 14.95
N PHE A 815 -8.08 42.92 15.10
CA PHE A 815 -6.70 43.29 15.40
C PHE A 815 -6.30 43.06 16.87
N LYS A 816 -7.06 43.60 17.83
CA LYS A 816 -6.73 43.50 19.26
C LYS A 816 -6.92 42.09 19.81
N LYS A 817 -8.10 41.50 19.63
CA LYS A 817 -8.41 40.16 20.18
C LYS A 817 -7.78 39.05 19.35
N LEU A 818 -8.21 38.87 18.10
CA LEU A 818 -7.80 37.69 17.32
C LEU A 818 -6.31 37.73 16.93
N TRP A 819 -5.80 38.89 16.51
CA TRP A 819 -4.40 39.03 16.10
C TRP A 819 -3.47 39.47 17.24
N ASN A 820 -3.97 39.59 18.49
CA ASN A 820 -3.19 39.98 19.66
C ASN A 820 -2.31 41.24 19.43
N SER A 821 -2.89 42.25 18.79
CA SER A 821 -2.22 43.52 18.44
C SER A 821 -0.99 43.37 17.53
N LYS A 822 -0.86 42.24 16.81
CA LYS A 822 0.23 41.99 15.84
C LYS A 822 -0.32 41.86 14.44
N LEU A 823 0.18 42.68 13.52
CA LEU A 823 -0.25 42.60 12.13
C LEU A 823 0.24 41.32 11.45
N PRO A 824 -0.64 40.56 10.79
CA PRO A 824 -0.26 39.39 10.00
C PRO A 824 0.67 39.74 8.83
N SER A 825 1.29 38.70 8.25
CA SER A 825 2.09 38.86 7.05
C SER A 825 1.26 39.39 5.86
N LYS A 826 1.91 40.01 4.86
CA LYS A 826 1.24 40.49 3.64
C LYS A 826 0.45 39.38 2.92
N LYS A 827 0.96 38.14 2.97
CA LYS A 827 0.32 36.95 2.38
C LYS A 827 -0.94 36.58 3.16
N GLU A 828 -0.87 36.58 4.48
CA GLU A 828 -2.00 36.25 5.34
C GLU A 828 -3.11 37.31 5.30
N LEU A 829 -2.76 38.59 5.32
CA LEU A 829 -3.72 39.68 5.12
C LEU A 829 -4.50 39.54 3.82
N ARG A 830 -3.83 39.07 2.75
CA ARG A 830 -4.49 38.79 1.48
C ARG A 830 -5.59 37.74 1.66
N TYR A 831 -5.35 36.67 2.41
CA TYR A 831 -6.36 35.62 2.64
C TYR A 831 -7.58 36.14 3.39
N TRP A 832 -7.38 36.93 4.44
CA TRP A 832 -8.47 37.63 5.15
C TRP A 832 -9.30 38.50 4.22
N ILE A 833 -8.65 39.29 3.37
CA ILE A 833 -9.32 40.19 2.42
C ILE A 833 -10.23 39.42 1.45
N TYR A 834 -9.77 38.29 0.91
CA TYR A 834 -10.56 37.50 -0.05
C TYR A 834 -11.62 36.64 0.62
N ALA A 835 -11.40 36.17 1.84
CA ALA A 835 -12.44 35.50 2.63
C ALA A 835 -13.58 36.48 2.95
N PHE A 836 -13.27 37.69 3.42
CA PHE A 836 -14.24 38.77 3.58
C PHE A 836 -15.00 39.06 2.27
N ALA A 837 -14.28 39.23 1.16
CA ALA A 837 -14.90 39.56 -0.13
C ALA A 837 -15.89 38.49 -0.60
N PHE A 838 -15.66 37.21 -0.28
CA PHE A 838 -16.59 36.12 -0.57
C PHE A 838 -17.91 36.33 0.15
N HIS A 839 -17.84 36.38 1.47
CA HIS A 839 -18.98 36.43 2.36
C HIS A 839 -19.75 37.75 2.20
N TYR A 840 -19.05 38.85 1.96
CA TYR A 840 -19.66 40.14 1.66
C TYR A 840 -20.52 40.08 0.39
N ASP A 841 -20.05 39.40 -0.65
CA ASP A 841 -20.82 39.25 -1.89
C ASP A 841 -22.02 38.30 -1.71
N VAL A 842 -21.86 37.22 -0.94
CA VAL A 842 -22.98 36.32 -0.56
C VAL A 842 -24.06 37.09 0.21
N LYS A 843 -23.70 37.77 1.30
CA LYS A 843 -24.64 38.57 2.12
C LYS A 843 -25.33 39.67 1.31
N SER A 844 -24.58 40.32 0.42
CA SER A 844 -25.15 41.33 -0.49
C SER A 844 -26.17 40.73 -1.47
N LYS A 845 -26.02 39.48 -1.91
CA LYS A 845 -27.00 38.79 -2.77
C LYS A 845 -28.23 38.37 -1.97
N GLU A 846 -28.04 37.80 -0.78
CA GLU A 846 -29.14 37.43 0.14
C GLU A 846 -30.05 38.64 0.40
N LYS A 847 -29.45 39.79 0.75
CA LYS A 847 -30.19 41.04 0.99
C LYS A 847 -30.88 41.57 -0.26
N ARG A 848 -30.24 41.50 -1.44
CA ARG A 848 -30.88 41.85 -2.73
C ARG A 848 -32.11 41.01 -3.01
N ASN A 849 -31.99 39.69 -2.94
CA ASN A 849 -33.09 38.77 -3.20
C ASN A 849 -34.24 38.96 -2.19
N SER A 850 -33.92 39.22 -0.91
CA SER A 850 -34.92 39.50 0.11
C SER A 850 -35.70 40.81 -0.14
N LYS A 851 -35.06 41.80 -0.78
CA LYS A 851 -35.70 43.07 -1.13
C LYS A 851 -36.59 42.92 -2.36
N THR A 852 -36.11 42.21 -3.40
CA THR A 852 -36.88 41.90 -4.60
C THR A 852 -38.13 41.07 -4.28
N ASN A 853 -38.00 40.03 -3.44
CA ASN A 853 -39.16 39.22 -3.03
C ASN A 853 -40.19 40.01 -2.20
N LYS A 854 -39.78 41.04 -1.46
CA LYS A 854 -40.68 41.95 -0.74
C LYS A 854 -41.37 42.96 -1.65
N GLU A 855 -40.72 43.33 -2.75
CA GLU A 855 -41.28 44.21 -3.80
C GLU A 855 -42.23 43.44 -4.74
N ASP A 856 -42.07 42.11 -4.90
CA ASP A 856 -42.97 41.24 -5.69
C ASP A 856 -44.19 40.71 -4.90
N THR A 857 -44.23 40.88 -3.58
CA THR A 857 -45.36 40.49 -2.71
C THR A 857 -46.16 41.68 -2.16
N GLN A 858 -45.80 42.90 -2.57
CA GLN A 858 -46.59 44.13 -2.41
C GLN A 858 -47.21 44.54 -3.74
#